data_AF-A0A094F5S5-F1
#
_entry.id   AF-A0A094F5S5-F1
#
_cell.length_a   1.000
_cell.length_b   1.000
_cell.length_c   1.000
_cell.angle_alpha   90.00
_cell.angle_beta   90.00
_cell.angle_gamma   90.00
#
_symmetry.space_group_name_H-M   'P 1'
#
loop_
_entity.id
_entity.type
_entity.pdbx_description
1 polymer ?
#
loop_
_entity_poly.entity_id
_entity_poly.type
_entity_poly.pdbx_seq_one_letter_code
_entity_poly.pdbx_strand_id
1 'polypeptide(L)'
;MSEAVDVLLFGLGAIGSFYAYILTKSENVRLTVVARSNYDAVKMNGLTINSEVYGSHTFRPYNVVKTPAEARGTFDYVVCSHKAIDQSSVPAQVAPAVDAKKTTLVVIQNGVGNEEPFRQAFPDVTIITCVTWVGALQTSPGVITHTKSEHTQIGLYPNEKVDNALEQGCLDAFTGFLRAGGTPFDVVEDMQIKRWEKVVWNAAWNSVTTLTLLDTQSWLSSEGGMSLTRQLMTEVIDVARKCGIPLSYDLIDELINKILKMPGIHSSMHADRVAGRQMEVDIILGTPLRKAREFGMKVPIMETIYTLLTELNVISMAPSILDMFSLAGRTAMFTGGTRGIGASMAVALAEAGSDIILIQRDNSNTATKSKIESLGRKATIYTADLASSTEVSALTRKILNDGHDIDILVTCAGIQKRHPAHLFPQNDWDDVLQVNLSTVFTLCRDVGAYMLSRKPNAAGHRGSIINVASLCSFQGGITVPAYAAAKGGVAQLTKALSNEWASKGINVNAIAPGYIATDMTEALQNDKERAESVLSRIPAGRWGNPNDFKGPVIFLASSACATIQASCLHGVRDLRTEQRFLEPPLPSELQIAIRSTGICGSDQHYYNHFANGDILVREPLSLGHESSGIVTSIGSDVPLGKFAVGDRVALEVGKPCEECGLCKEGRYNICPKMSFRSSAKSFPHFQGTLQEAINAPAKWCHRLPPSVSTEEGALVEPLSVAIHGIRRAALTPGATTLVIGAGAVGLLTAAMLRVTGSSKIVICDIEGRRVNFATANEFADLGFVVPMRRGSTIEENLEIARETAALAVGAVREGEGFAGFDAVFECTGVEACMQTAIYASRPGGKVIMIGMGTPVQTLPMSAAALREVDLIGVFRYASTYPYGISVLAGENKDAGRSLPDISKLITHRFLGLDSIPEAFKMAGRGVDKKGDLVLKVVVNI
;
A
#
# COMPACT_ATOMS: atom_id res chain seq x y z
N MET A 1 42.49 14.83 35.62
CA MET A 1 41.88 14.25 34.42
C MET A 1 40.74 15.16 34.05
N SER A 2 40.77 15.78 32.87
CA SER A 2 39.65 16.60 32.38
C SER A 2 38.38 15.75 32.33
N GLU A 3 37.24 16.33 32.68
CA GLU A 3 35.94 15.66 32.56
C GLU A 3 35.69 15.25 31.10
N ALA A 4 35.18 14.04 30.88
CA ALA A 4 34.95 13.53 29.54
C ALA A 4 33.74 14.24 28.90
N VAL A 5 33.89 14.68 27.65
CA VAL A 5 32.85 15.34 26.86
C VAL A 5 32.03 14.29 26.11
N ASP A 6 30.72 14.24 26.36
CA ASP A 6 29.82 13.31 25.71
C ASP A 6 29.35 13.83 24.36
N VAL A 7 29.65 13.09 23.29
CA VAL A 7 29.27 13.48 21.92
C VAL A 7 28.38 12.40 21.31
N LEU A 8 27.19 12.78 20.84
CA LEU A 8 26.32 11.93 20.03
C LEU A 8 26.45 12.30 18.55
N LEU A 9 26.79 11.35 17.68
CA LEU A 9 26.79 11.55 16.24
C LEU A 9 25.57 10.89 15.61
N PHE A 10 24.66 11.72 15.09
CA PHE A 10 23.43 11.33 14.41
C PHE A 10 23.60 11.38 12.89
N GLY A 11 23.76 10.19 12.29
CA GLY A 11 23.88 10.02 10.84
C GLY A 11 25.21 9.43 10.41
N LEU A 12 25.38 8.12 10.61
CA LEU A 12 26.61 7.39 10.29
C LEU A 12 26.71 6.96 8.81
N GLY A 13 26.64 7.94 7.90
CA GLY A 13 26.99 7.75 6.48
C GLY A 13 28.49 7.95 6.23
N ALA A 14 28.90 8.21 4.98
CA ALA A 14 30.31 8.45 4.65
C ALA A 14 30.91 9.63 5.44
N ILE A 15 30.25 10.79 5.39
CA ILE A 15 30.68 12.01 6.10
C ILE A 15 30.61 11.81 7.62
N GLY A 16 29.52 11.24 8.14
CA GLY A 16 29.40 10.97 9.57
C GLY A 16 30.45 10.01 10.10
N SER A 17 30.82 8.98 9.33
CA SER A 17 31.89 8.05 9.71
C SER A 17 33.27 8.70 9.69
N PHE A 18 33.51 9.64 8.77
CA PHE A 18 34.71 10.47 8.76
C PHE A 18 34.79 11.33 10.04
N TYR A 19 33.72 12.06 10.39
CA TYR A 19 33.72 12.87 11.61
C TYR A 19 33.75 12.02 12.89
N ALA A 20 33.16 10.83 12.89
CA ALA A 20 33.34 9.88 13.98
C ALA A 20 34.83 9.58 14.20
N TYR A 21 35.58 9.29 13.13
CA TYR A 21 37.02 9.06 13.21
C TYR A 21 37.77 10.28 13.77
N ILE A 22 37.51 11.48 13.23
CA ILE A 22 38.14 12.74 13.68
C ILE A 22 37.89 12.97 15.18
N LEU A 23 36.64 12.83 15.62
CA LEU A 23 36.25 13.06 17.02
C LEU A 23 36.90 12.03 17.97
N THR A 24 37.08 10.78 17.55
CA THR A 24 37.75 9.76 18.39
C THR A 24 39.24 10.00 18.64
N LYS A 25 39.87 10.92 17.91
CA LYS A 25 41.29 11.29 18.15
C LYS A 25 41.47 12.21 19.33
N SER A 26 40.40 12.80 19.84
CA SER A 26 40.43 13.63 21.03
C SER A 26 40.29 12.77 22.29
N GLU A 27 41.29 12.76 23.16
CA GLU A 27 41.35 11.85 24.33
C GLU A 27 40.22 12.08 25.35
N ASN A 28 39.61 13.26 25.36
CA ASN A 28 38.51 13.62 26.25
C ASN A 28 37.12 13.44 25.62
N VAL A 29 36.99 12.88 24.41
CA VAL A 29 35.68 12.67 23.76
C VAL A 29 35.17 11.25 23.97
N ARG A 30 33.95 11.15 24.50
CA ARG A 30 33.20 9.89 24.62
C ARG A 30 32.13 9.80 23.54
N LEU A 31 32.49 9.20 22.41
CA LEU A 31 31.65 9.19 21.21
C LEU A 31 30.58 8.07 21.23
N THR A 32 29.31 8.46 21.20
CA THR A 32 28.18 7.59 20.87
C THR A 32 27.75 7.83 19.43
N VAL A 33 27.61 6.78 18.63
CA VAL A 33 27.12 6.89 17.23
C VAL A 33 25.72 6.29 17.08
N VAL A 34 24.88 6.97 16.30
CA VAL A 34 23.56 6.49 15.91
C VAL A 34 23.64 5.93 14.48
N ALA A 35 23.50 4.62 14.36
CA ALA A 35 23.59 3.90 13.10
C ALA A 35 22.27 3.16 12.84
N ARG A 36 21.66 3.36 11.67
CA ARG A 36 20.50 2.55 11.23
C ARG A 36 20.96 1.36 10.39
N SER A 37 21.28 1.61 9.12
CA SER A 37 21.76 0.59 8.18
C SER A 37 23.17 0.06 8.49
N ASN A 38 23.97 0.83 9.23
CA ASN A 38 25.34 0.45 9.62
C ASN A 38 25.43 -0.23 11.01
N TYR A 39 24.31 -0.36 11.74
CA TYR A 39 24.33 -0.75 13.16
C TYR A 39 25.07 -2.07 13.42
N ASP A 40 24.63 -3.16 12.78
CA ASP A 40 25.15 -4.49 13.06
C ASP A 40 26.64 -4.58 12.69
N ALA A 41 27.02 -4.01 11.54
CA ALA A 41 28.40 -4.00 11.08
C ALA A 41 29.31 -3.23 12.04
N VAL A 42 28.91 -2.03 12.46
CA VAL A 42 29.71 -1.17 13.33
C VAL A 42 29.77 -1.72 14.76
N LYS A 43 28.67 -2.29 15.26
CA LYS A 43 28.64 -2.91 16.60
C LYS A 43 29.58 -4.11 16.67
N MET A 44 29.63 -4.92 15.61
CA MET A 44 30.44 -6.14 15.57
C MET A 44 31.91 -5.85 15.25
N ASN A 45 32.16 -5.08 14.19
CA ASN A 45 33.49 -4.93 13.59
C ASN A 45 34.16 -3.58 13.89
N GLY A 46 33.42 -2.61 14.43
CA GLY A 46 33.87 -1.22 14.49
C GLY A 46 33.67 -0.48 13.16
N LEU A 47 34.18 0.75 13.09
CA LEU A 47 34.22 1.58 11.90
C LEU A 47 35.61 1.53 11.28
N THR A 48 35.68 1.26 9.98
CA THR A 48 36.92 1.29 9.22
C THR A 48 36.94 2.49 8.28
N ILE A 49 38.00 3.27 8.34
CA ILE A 49 38.30 4.36 7.39
C ILE A 49 39.57 4.02 6.63
N ASN A 50 39.48 4.00 5.30
CA ASN A 50 40.61 3.92 4.40
C ASN A 50 40.88 5.31 3.84
N SER A 51 41.76 6.07 4.50
CA SER A 51 42.05 7.46 4.14
C SER A 51 43.35 7.59 3.36
N GLU A 52 43.33 8.34 2.25
CA GLU A 52 44.55 8.77 1.55
C GLU A 52 45.41 9.74 2.37
N VAL A 53 44.85 10.37 3.40
CA VAL A 53 45.55 11.32 4.29
C VAL A 53 46.04 10.65 5.56
N TYR A 54 45.18 9.86 6.21
CA TYR A 54 45.45 9.30 7.54
C TYR A 54 45.90 7.83 7.51
N GLY A 55 45.81 7.15 6.36
CA GLY A 55 45.99 5.69 6.28
C GLY A 55 44.72 4.92 6.63
N SER A 56 44.85 3.59 6.74
CA SER A 56 43.74 2.70 7.09
C SER A 56 43.65 2.50 8.61
N HIS A 57 42.48 2.75 9.18
CA HIS A 57 42.22 2.63 10.62
C HIS A 57 40.88 1.96 10.88
N THR A 58 40.84 1.06 11.87
CA THR A 58 39.58 0.53 12.42
C THR A 58 39.48 0.94 13.88
N PHE A 59 38.36 1.56 14.26
CA PHE A 59 38.12 2.03 15.63
C PHE A 59 36.70 1.66 16.08
N ARG A 60 36.49 1.60 17.40
CA ARG A 60 35.17 1.34 17.99
C ARG A 60 34.71 2.57 18.76
N PRO A 61 33.56 3.16 18.40
CA PRO A 61 32.93 4.19 19.23
C PRO A 61 32.64 3.66 20.64
N TYR A 62 32.57 4.56 21.62
CA TYR A 62 32.25 4.19 23.00
C TYR A 62 30.90 3.47 23.09
N ASN A 63 29.90 3.96 22.35
CA ASN A 63 28.62 3.31 22.22
C ASN A 63 28.07 3.41 20.78
N VAL A 64 27.27 2.42 20.39
CA VAL A 64 26.64 2.31 19.08
C VAL A 64 25.18 1.93 19.33
N VAL A 65 24.25 2.78 18.88
CA VAL A 65 22.80 2.65 19.09
C VAL A 65 22.03 2.81 17.78
N LYS A 66 20.80 2.31 17.71
CA LYS A 66 19.96 2.44 16.50
C LYS A 66 19.20 3.76 16.45
N THR A 67 18.87 4.31 17.61
CA THR A 67 18.12 5.57 17.77
C THR A 67 18.73 6.44 18.86
N PRO A 68 18.56 7.78 18.83
CA PRO A 68 19.02 8.64 19.92
C PRO A 68 18.41 8.27 21.28
N ALA A 69 17.15 7.81 21.32
CA ALA A 69 16.47 7.39 22.54
C ALA A 69 17.15 6.18 23.24
N GLU A 70 17.76 5.27 22.48
CA GLU A 70 18.49 4.12 23.02
C GLU A 70 19.79 4.51 23.73
N ALA A 71 20.33 5.71 23.46
CA ALA A 71 21.57 6.18 24.08
C ALA A 71 21.40 6.49 25.59
N ARG A 72 20.16 6.64 26.08
CA ARG A 72 19.78 6.83 27.49
C ARG A 72 20.58 7.93 28.22
N GLY A 73 20.45 9.17 27.75
CA GLY A 73 21.03 10.36 28.38
C GLY A 73 21.07 11.56 27.44
N THR A 74 21.45 12.72 27.97
CA THR A 74 21.72 13.95 27.20
C THR A 74 23.22 14.12 26.98
N PHE A 75 23.60 14.85 25.93
CA PHE A 75 24.99 14.95 25.47
C PHE A 75 25.48 16.40 25.50
N ASP A 76 26.79 16.60 25.66
CA ASP A 76 27.41 17.92 25.53
C ASP A 76 27.29 18.43 24.09
N TYR A 77 27.53 17.54 23.11
CA TYR A 77 27.34 17.84 21.69
C TYR A 77 26.49 16.79 20.98
N VAL A 78 25.56 17.25 20.13
CA VAL A 78 24.84 16.39 19.19
C VAL A 78 25.19 16.82 17.77
N VAL A 79 25.94 15.97 17.08
CA VAL A 79 26.44 16.18 15.71
C VAL A 79 25.48 15.55 14.70
N CYS A 80 24.82 16.37 13.90
CA CYS A 80 23.90 15.97 12.85
C CYS A 80 24.62 15.92 11.50
N SER A 81 24.91 14.71 11.00
CA SER A 81 25.61 14.47 9.73
C SER A 81 24.85 13.54 8.77
N HIS A 82 23.57 13.28 9.06
CA HIS A 82 22.68 12.52 8.18
C HIS A 82 22.30 13.35 6.95
N LYS A 83 21.81 12.68 5.91
CA LYS A 83 21.30 13.36 4.72
C LYS A 83 20.06 14.18 5.05
N ALA A 84 20.03 15.41 4.57
CA ALA A 84 18.98 16.39 4.81
C ALA A 84 17.79 16.19 3.85
N ILE A 85 17.03 15.10 4.07
CA ILE A 85 15.94 14.71 3.17
C ILE A 85 14.56 15.03 3.75
N ASP A 86 14.41 14.96 5.07
CA ASP A 86 13.23 15.44 5.80
C ASP A 86 13.69 16.15 7.06
N GLN A 87 13.90 17.46 6.94
CA GLN A 87 14.46 18.24 8.03
C GLN A 87 13.46 18.51 9.15
N SER A 88 12.17 18.41 8.86
CA SER A 88 11.11 18.73 9.81
C SER A 88 11.03 17.70 10.94
N SER A 89 11.31 16.42 10.64
CA SER A 89 11.21 15.34 11.64
C SER A 89 12.46 15.13 12.48
N VAL A 90 13.61 15.65 12.03
CA VAL A 90 14.92 15.39 12.65
C VAL A 90 15.03 15.96 14.07
N PRO A 91 14.61 17.20 14.37
CA PRO A 91 14.65 17.72 15.74
C PRO A 91 13.94 16.81 16.74
N ALA A 92 12.78 16.25 16.38
CA ALA A 92 12.04 15.31 17.23
C ALA A 92 12.81 14.00 17.46
N GLN A 93 13.56 13.52 16.47
CA GLN A 93 14.36 12.30 16.59
C GLN A 93 15.54 12.46 17.56
N VAL A 94 16.20 13.62 17.53
CA VAL A 94 17.36 13.89 18.40
C VAL A 94 16.98 14.46 19.76
N ALA A 95 15.75 14.96 19.94
CA ALA A 95 15.26 15.53 21.19
C ALA A 95 15.59 14.71 22.46
N PRO A 96 15.52 13.36 22.47
CA PRO A 96 15.90 12.56 23.65
C PRO A 96 17.35 12.73 24.11
N ALA A 97 18.23 13.23 23.24
CA ALA A 97 19.65 13.45 23.48
C ALA A 97 20.01 14.92 23.78
N VAL A 98 19.04 15.83 23.72
CA VAL A 98 19.24 17.27 23.84
C VAL A 98 18.76 17.76 25.20
N ASP A 99 19.65 18.41 25.94
CA ASP A 99 19.34 19.21 27.12
C ASP A 99 19.42 20.70 26.74
N ALA A 100 18.31 21.44 26.93
CA ALA A 100 18.22 22.84 26.54
C ALA A 100 19.26 23.76 27.21
N LYS A 101 19.84 23.36 28.34
CA LYS A 101 20.81 24.19 29.10
C LYS A 101 22.27 23.76 28.90
N LYS A 102 22.51 22.58 28.33
CA LYS A 102 23.84 21.97 28.27
C LYS A 102 24.27 21.63 26.85
N THR A 103 23.36 21.12 26.03
CA THR A 103 23.70 20.55 24.72
C THR A 103 23.97 21.64 23.69
N THR A 104 25.03 21.45 22.90
CA THR A 104 25.27 22.21 21.66
C THR A 104 24.96 21.33 20.44
N LEU A 105 24.20 21.87 19.49
CA LEU A 105 23.90 21.18 18.22
C LEU A 105 24.96 21.53 17.18
N VAL A 106 25.44 20.54 16.44
CA VAL A 106 26.41 20.73 15.35
C VAL A 106 25.84 20.21 14.04
N VAL A 107 25.56 21.09 13.09
CA VAL A 107 24.87 20.77 11.83
C VAL A 107 25.88 20.63 10.69
N ILE A 108 26.20 19.39 10.33
CA ILE A 108 27.15 19.01 9.26
C ILE A 108 26.36 18.43 8.07
N GLN A 109 25.56 19.26 7.43
CA GLN A 109 24.63 18.85 6.37
C GLN A 109 24.76 19.73 5.13
N ASN A 110 24.48 19.15 3.96
CA ASN A 110 24.43 19.87 2.69
C ASN A 110 23.20 20.79 2.61
N GLY A 111 23.28 21.81 1.75
CA GLY A 111 22.17 22.70 1.48
C GLY A 111 22.08 23.92 2.42
N VAL A 112 21.00 24.67 2.27
CA VAL A 112 20.68 25.88 3.05
C VAL A 112 19.33 25.70 3.75
N GLY A 113 19.16 26.29 4.93
CA GLY A 113 17.93 26.18 5.72
C GLY A 113 17.91 25.02 6.72
N ASN A 114 19.06 24.38 6.96
CA ASN A 114 19.16 23.21 7.85
C ASN A 114 18.95 23.58 9.32
N GLU A 115 19.27 24.83 9.68
CA GLU A 115 19.31 25.32 11.06
C GLU A 115 17.93 25.66 11.60
N GLU A 116 17.06 26.21 10.76
CA GLU A 116 15.76 26.75 11.17
C GLU A 116 14.88 25.73 11.90
N PRO A 117 14.75 24.47 11.45
CA PRO A 117 13.98 23.46 12.19
C PRO A 117 14.55 23.19 13.59
N PHE A 118 15.88 23.18 13.75
CA PHE A 118 16.51 23.01 15.06
C PHE A 118 16.30 24.24 15.94
N ARG A 119 16.43 25.46 15.40
CA ARG A 119 16.18 26.71 16.13
C ARG A 119 14.72 26.81 16.59
N GLN A 120 13.77 26.35 15.78
CA GLN A 120 12.35 26.32 16.15
C GLN A 120 12.06 25.32 17.28
N ALA A 121 12.68 24.13 17.23
CA ALA A 121 12.47 23.10 18.25
C ALA A 121 13.24 23.37 19.55
N PHE A 122 14.43 23.98 19.46
CA PHE A 122 15.35 24.22 20.55
C PHE A 122 15.77 25.71 20.57
N PRO A 123 14.89 26.62 21.02
CA PRO A 123 15.10 28.06 20.88
C PRO A 123 16.32 28.57 21.65
N ASP A 124 16.66 27.96 22.77
CA ASP A 124 17.70 28.43 23.70
C ASP A 124 19.02 27.65 23.58
N VAL A 125 19.14 26.76 22.58
CA VAL A 125 20.33 25.91 22.37
C VAL A 125 21.30 26.56 21.40
N THR A 126 22.61 26.50 21.69
CA THR A 126 23.66 26.91 20.75
C THR A 126 23.69 25.98 19.54
N ILE A 127 23.77 26.57 18.33
CA ILE A 127 23.84 25.83 17.07
C ILE A 127 25.14 26.22 16.37
N ILE A 128 26.03 25.25 16.21
CA ILE A 128 27.21 25.33 15.37
C ILE A 128 26.83 24.79 13.99
N THR A 129 27.15 25.55 12.95
CA THR A 129 26.83 25.20 11.58
C THR A 129 28.10 24.96 10.76
N CYS A 130 28.07 23.96 9.88
CA CYS A 130 29.25 23.51 9.15
C CYS A 130 28.98 23.35 7.64
N VAL A 131 30.00 23.67 6.85
CA VAL A 131 30.09 23.45 5.41
C VAL A 131 31.34 22.62 5.13
N THR A 132 31.16 21.39 4.63
CA THR A 132 32.27 20.44 4.45
C THR A 132 32.60 20.19 2.98
N TRP A 133 33.88 20.10 2.67
CA TRP A 133 34.41 19.74 1.35
C TRP A 133 35.21 18.43 1.44
N VAL A 134 34.57 17.43 2.07
CA VAL A 134 35.17 16.14 2.36
C VAL A 134 34.77 15.12 1.29
N GLY A 135 35.76 14.53 0.62
CA GLY A 135 35.58 13.45 -0.33
C GLY A 135 35.57 12.10 0.37
N ALA A 136 34.39 11.57 0.69
CA ALA A 136 34.26 10.26 1.30
C ALA A 136 33.13 9.44 0.65
N LEU A 137 33.37 8.14 0.48
CA LEU A 137 32.39 7.18 -0.02
C LEU A 137 32.31 5.99 0.94
N GLN A 138 31.09 5.53 1.23
CA GLN A 138 30.89 4.28 1.95
C GLN A 138 30.89 3.12 0.95
N THR A 139 31.86 2.22 1.07
CA THR A 139 32.03 1.07 0.16
C THR A 139 31.28 -0.17 0.62
N SER A 140 31.10 -0.32 1.93
CA SER A 140 30.28 -1.39 2.55
C SER A 140 29.82 -0.95 3.95
N PRO A 141 28.87 -1.64 4.60
CA PRO A 141 28.44 -1.29 5.94
C PRO A 141 29.62 -1.20 6.93
N GLY A 142 29.79 -0.04 7.57
CA GLY A 142 30.87 0.23 8.51
C GLY A 142 32.25 0.53 7.89
N VAL A 143 32.37 0.58 6.56
CA VAL A 143 33.66 0.84 5.87
C VAL A 143 33.52 2.03 4.92
N ILE A 144 34.39 3.02 5.08
CA ILE A 144 34.47 4.20 4.21
C ILE A 144 35.86 4.35 3.58
N THR A 145 35.89 4.92 2.38
CA THR A 145 37.10 5.42 1.71
C THR A 145 37.07 6.94 1.72
N HIS A 146 38.19 7.56 2.10
CA HIS A 146 38.35 9.01 2.18
C HIS A 146 39.51 9.45 1.28
N THR A 147 39.26 10.44 0.42
CA THR A 147 40.24 10.97 -0.55
C THR A 147 41.06 12.11 0.07
N LYS A 148 41.97 12.73 -0.70
CA LYS A 148 42.73 13.91 -0.25
C LYS A 148 41.91 15.20 -0.11
N SER A 149 40.66 15.21 -0.55
CA SER A 149 39.79 16.39 -0.43
C SER A 149 39.21 16.43 0.97
N GLU A 150 39.78 17.25 1.86
CA GLU A 150 39.21 17.54 3.17
C GLU A 150 39.37 19.02 3.50
N HIS A 151 38.25 19.68 3.82
CA HIS A 151 38.24 21.04 4.37
C HIS A 151 36.88 21.31 5.01
N THR A 152 36.87 22.02 6.14
CA THR A 152 35.63 22.32 6.88
C THR A 152 35.54 23.81 7.19
N GLN A 153 34.43 24.44 6.87
CA GLN A 153 34.12 25.79 7.32
C GLN A 153 33.08 25.68 8.43
N ILE A 154 33.34 26.32 9.56
CA ILE A 154 32.54 26.16 10.78
C ILE A 154 32.31 27.51 11.46
N GLY A 155 31.14 27.71 12.03
CA GLY A 155 30.80 28.93 12.74
C GLY A 155 29.49 28.80 13.51
N LEU A 156 29.10 29.89 14.17
CA LEU A 156 27.85 29.95 14.93
C LEU A 156 26.67 30.27 14.02
N TYR A 157 25.52 29.69 14.31
CA TYR A 157 24.24 30.17 13.81
C TYR A 157 23.62 31.09 14.87
N PRO A 158 23.61 32.42 14.66
CA PRO A 158 23.37 33.41 15.71
C PRO A 158 22.13 33.15 16.56
N ASN A 159 22.25 33.41 17.87
CA ASN A 159 21.12 33.37 18.79
C ASN A 159 21.12 34.56 19.76
N GLU A 160 20.24 35.52 19.57
CA GLU A 160 20.12 36.68 20.46
C GLU A 160 19.72 36.32 21.91
N LYS A 161 19.22 35.09 22.14
CA LYS A 161 18.79 34.61 23.46
C LYS A 161 19.89 33.95 24.27
N VAL A 162 21.02 33.61 23.66
CA VAL A 162 22.12 32.91 24.32
C VAL A 162 23.29 33.87 24.48
N ASP A 163 24.01 33.76 25.59
CA ASP A 163 25.19 34.58 25.85
C ASP A 163 26.27 34.32 24.79
N ASN A 164 26.73 35.36 24.11
CA ASN A 164 27.72 35.26 23.05
C ASN A 164 29.04 34.62 23.52
N ALA A 165 29.44 34.83 24.79
CA ALA A 165 30.65 34.23 25.34
C ALA A 165 30.48 32.72 25.55
N LEU A 166 29.29 32.27 25.95
CA LEU A 166 28.93 30.86 26.00
C LEU A 166 28.95 30.21 24.61
N GLU A 167 28.31 30.84 23.61
CA GLU A 167 28.29 30.29 22.25
C GLU A 167 29.71 30.17 21.67
N GLN A 168 30.53 31.21 21.86
CA GLN A 168 31.92 31.19 21.42
C GLN A 168 32.73 30.11 22.16
N GLY A 169 32.53 29.94 23.47
CA GLY A 169 33.17 28.87 24.23
C GLY A 169 32.81 27.47 23.72
N CYS A 170 31.54 27.24 23.37
CA CYS A 170 31.09 25.99 22.77
C CYS A 170 31.73 25.73 21.38
N LEU A 171 31.87 26.78 20.56
CA LEU A 171 32.55 26.70 19.26
C LEU A 171 34.05 26.41 19.41
N ASP A 172 34.73 27.10 20.32
CA ASP A 172 36.15 26.94 20.58
C ASP A 172 36.48 25.52 21.09
N ALA A 173 35.63 24.98 21.96
CA ALA A 173 35.74 23.61 22.43
C ALA A 173 35.56 22.59 21.28
N PHE A 174 34.54 22.76 20.44
CA PHE A 174 34.30 21.84 19.32
C PHE A 174 35.40 21.89 18.25
N THR A 175 35.88 23.09 17.91
CA THR A 175 37.01 23.27 16.99
C THR A 175 38.31 22.71 17.59
N GLY A 176 38.43 22.67 18.92
CA GLY A 176 39.46 21.91 19.63
C GLY A 176 39.47 20.42 19.28
N PHE A 177 38.29 19.78 19.19
CA PHE A 177 38.19 18.37 18.77
C PHE A 177 38.61 18.17 17.31
N LEU A 178 38.22 19.08 16.41
CA LEU A 178 38.63 19.02 15.00
C LEU A 178 40.16 19.19 14.86
N ARG A 179 40.75 20.12 15.63
CA ARG A 179 42.20 20.34 15.67
C ARG A 179 42.95 19.11 16.18
N ALA A 180 42.44 18.45 17.23
CA ALA A 180 43.01 17.21 17.74
C ALA A 180 42.91 16.05 16.73
N GLY A 181 41.84 16.01 15.93
CA GLY A 181 41.67 15.02 14.86
C GLY A 181 42.47 15.32 13.59
N GLY A 182 43.11 16.49 13.49
CA GLY A 182 44.00 16.84 12.39
C GLY A 182 43.30 17.27 11.09
N THR A 183 41.97 17.45 11.11
CA THR A 183 41.23 17.91 9.92
C THR A 183 41.38 19.43 9.74
N PRO A 184 41.67 19.92 8.51
CA PRO A 184 41.79 21.35 8.26
C PRO A 184 40.41 22.04 8.32
N PHE A 185 40.34 23.18 9.01
CA PHE A 185 39.12 23.97 9.11
C PHE A 185 39.37 25.48 9.26
N ASP A 186 38.40 26.27 8.82
CA ASP A 186 38.32 27.72 9.02
C ASP A 186 37.12 28.06 9.90
N VAL A 187 37.33 28.92 10.90
CA VAL A 187 36.23 29.53 11.67
C VAL A 187 35.73 30.75 10.91
N VAL A 188 34.45 30.76 10.58
CA VAL A 188 33.81 31.80 9.76
C VAL A 188 32.72 32.50 10.56
N GLU A 189 32.72 33.82 10.53
CA GLU A 189 31.74 34.65 11.24
C GLU A 189 30.33 34.51 10.66
N ASP A 190 30.16 34.74 9.35
CA ASP A 190 28.90 34.53 8.66
C ASP A 190 28.90 33.23 7.85
N MET A 191 28.40 32.18 8.49
CA MET A 191 28.28 30.86 7.87
C MET A 191 27.20 30.77 6.78
N GLN A 192 26.24 31.70 6.73
CA GLN A 192 25.21 31.68 5.69
C GLN A 192 25.82 31.98 4.32
N ILE A 193 26.81 32.88 4.24
CA ILE A 193 27.58 33.12 3.01
C ILE A 193 28.19 31.80 2.50
N LYS A 194 28.86 31.03 3.37
CA LYS A 194 29.52 29.78 2.99
C LYS A 194 28.55 28.66 2.63
N ARG A 195 27.38 28.60 3.28
CA ARG A 195 26.32 27.66 2.90
C ARG A 195 25.80 27.95 1.50
N TRP A 196 25.49 29.21 1.22
CA TRP A 196 24.98 29.59 -0.09
C TRP A 196 26.04 29.43 -1.18
N GLU A 197 27.32 29.74 -0.92
CA GLU A 197 28.44 29.44 -1.84
C GLU A 197 28.46 27.95 -2.23
N LYS A 198 28.34 27.05 -1.24
CA LYS A 198 28.28 25.61 -1.51
C LYS A 198 26.98 25.18 -2.19
N VAL A 199 25.86 25.86 -1.95
CA VAL A 199 24.60 25.58 -2.66
C VAL A 199 24.69 25.97 -4.12
N VAL A 200 25.40 27.03 -4.50
CA VAL A 200 25.66 27.34 -5.92
C VAL A 200 26.40 26.17 -6.60
N TRP A 201 27.42 25.60 -5.94
CA TRP A 201 28.13 24.40 -6.42
C TRP A 201 27.21 23.18 -6.50
N ASN A 202 26.47 22.89 -5.43
CA ASN A 202 25.63 21.70 -5.34
C ASN A 202 24.44 21.77 -6.30
N ALA A 203 23.77 22.91 -6.42
CA ALA A 203 22.66 23.12 -7.33
C ALA A 203 23.09 22.88 -8.78
N ALA A 204 24.31 23.27 -9.16
CA ALA A 204 24.85 22.91 -10.47
C ALA A 204 25.14 21.40 -10.55
N TRP A 205 26.10 20.90 -9.78
CA TRP A 205 26.67 19.58 -10.06
C TRP A 205 25.84 18.41 -9.55
N ASN A 206 25.15 18.54 -8.41
CA ASN A 206 24.23 17.48 -8.00
C ASN A 206 23.09 17.34 -9.01
N SER A 207 22.59 18.45 -9.53
CA SER A 207 21.45 18.41 -10.44
C SER A 207 21.80 17.85 -11.81
N VAL A 208 22.81 18.42 -12.47
CA VAL A 208 23.12 18.07 -13.87
C VAL A 208 23.67 16.65 -13.98
N THR A 209 24.59 16.25 -13.10
CA THR A 209 25.14 14.88 -13.13
C THR A 209 24.07 13.85 -12.78
N THR A 210 23.14 14.19 -11.88
CA THR A 210 22.02 13.32 -11.56
C THR A 210 21.08 13.19 -12.74
N LEU A 211 20.62 14.29 -13.35
CA LEU A 211 19.64 14.26 -14.44
C LEU A 211 20.16 13.56 -15.69
N THR A 212 21.40 13.86 -16.07
CA THR A 212 22.00 13.43 -17.35
C THR A 212 22.76 12.11 -17.26
N LEU A 213 23.11 11.67 -16.05
CA LEU A 213 24.03 10.55 -15.79
C LEU A 213 25.45 10.77 -16.37
N LEU A 214 25.77 11.98 -16.81
CA LEU A 214 27.11 12.37 -17.24
C LEU A 214 27.94 12.85 -16.04
N ASP A 215 29.27 12.72 -16.15
CA ASP A 215 30.20 13.42 -15.27
C ASP A 215 30.26 14.92 -15.60
N THR A 216 30.86 15.71 -14.70
CA THR A 216 30.97 17.16 -14.85
C THR A 216 31.69 17.62 -16.12
N GLN A 217 32.75 16.94 -16.57
CA GLN A 217 33.49 17.36 -17.78
C GLN A 217 32.73 17.02 -19.05
N SER A 218 32.12 15.83 -19.10
CA SER A 218 31.28 15.41 -20.21
C SER A 218 30.08 16.35 -20.38
N TRP A 219 29.46 16.77 -19.28
CA TRP A 219 28.37 17.75 -19.30
C TRP A 219 28.83 19.14 -19.78
N LEU A 220 29.92 19.68 -19.23
CA LEU A 220 30.39 21.01 -19.63
C LEU A 220 30.85 21.07 -21.09
N SER A 221 31.26 19.94 -21.66
CA SER A 221 31.64 19.81 -23.08
C SER A 221 30.43 19.65 -24.01
N SER A 222 29.21 19.46 -23.48
CA SER A 222 28.02 19.29 -24.30
C SER A 222 27.52 20.62 -24.90
N GLU A 223 26.74 20.53 -25.97
CA GLU A 223 26.07 21.70 -26.55
C GLU A 223 25.15 22.34 -25.49
N GLY A 224 25.43 23.59 -25.11
CA GLY A 224 24.65 24.34 -24.12
C GLY A 224 24.94 24.03 -22.63
N GLY A 225 25.75 23.00 -22.31
CA GLY A 225 25.98 22.57 -20.93
C GLY A 225 26.59 23.65 -20.03
N MET A 226 27.61 24.35 -20.54
CA MET A 226 28.21 25.51 -19.87
C MET A 226 27.21 26.65 -19.65
N SER A 227 26.40 26.97 -20.66
CA SER A 227 25.43 28.08 -20.60
C SER A 227 24.35 27.80 -19.55
N LEU A 228 23.74 26.62 -19.57
CA LEU A 228 22.70 26.24 -18.60
C LEU A 228 23.25 26.25 -17.17
N THR A 229 24.46 25.72 -16.98
CA THR A 229 25.13 25.69 -15.68
C THR A 229 25.31 27.10 -15.12
N ARG A 230 25.83 28.03 -15.94
CA ARG A 230 26.04 29.43 -15.52
C ARG A 230 24.72 30.10 -15.16
N GLN A 231 23.69 29.93 -15.97
CA GLN A 231 22.37 30.52 -15.68
C GLN A 231 21.73 29.96 -14.41
N LEU A 232 21.83 28.65 -14.17
CA LEU A 232 21.35 28.04 -12.92
C LEU A 232 22.10 28.62 -11.70
N MET A 233 23.44 28.72 -11.77
CA MET A 233 24.23 29.33 -10.70
C MET A 233 23.83 30.80 -10.47
N THR A 234 23.58 31.57 -11.53
CA THR A 234 23.08 32.94 -11.44
C THR A 234 21.75 33.01 -10.70
N GLU A 235 20.76 32.17 -11.05
CA GLU A 235 19.46 32.16 -10.36
C GLU A 235 19.60 31.86 -8.87
N VAL A 236 20.49 30.95 -8.48
CA VAL A 236 20.77 30.65 -7.07
C VAL A 236 21.40 31.85 -6.35
N ILE A 237 22.36 32.54 -6.99
CA ILE A 237 22.99 33.75 -6.44
C ILE A 237 21.98 34.88 -6.29
N ASP A 238 21.09 35.08 -7.28
CA ASP A 238 20.05 36.11 -7.24
C ASP A 238 19.15 35.93 -6.02
N VAL A 239 18.74 34.68 -5.76
CA VAL A 239 17.93 34.34 -4.58
C VAL A 239 18.72 34.58 -3.29
N ALA A 240 20.00 34.17 -3.23
CA ALA A 240 20.83 34.39 -2.05
C ALA A 240 20.97 35.88 -1.71
N ARG A 241 21.25 36.71 -2.72
CA ARG A 241 21.35 38.18 -2.58
C ARG A 241 20.03 38.78 -2.10
N LYS A 242 18.89 38.26 -2.57
CA LYS A 242 17.58 38.69 -2.09
C LYS A 242 17.29 38.28 -0.64
N CYS A 243 17.86 37.17 -0.19
CA CYS A 243 17.85 36.75 1.22
C CYS A 243 18.77 37.61 2.11
N GLY A 244 19.47 38.61 1.56
CA GLY A 244 20.41 39.45 2.30
C GLY A 244 21.84 38.91 2.36
N ILE A 245 22.14 37.83 1.61
CA ILE A 245 23.47 37.21 1.58
C ILE A 245 24.29 37.81 0.43
N PRO A 246 25.39 38.56 0.71
CA PRO A 246 26.08 39.36 -0.30
C PRO A 246 27.04 38.53 -1.17
N LEU A 247 26.53 37.56 -1.93
CA LEU A 247 27.36 36.76 -2.84
C LEU A 247 27.79 37.55 -4.08
N SER A 248 29.06 37.43 -4.47
CA SER A 248 29.56 37.95 -5.75
C SER A 248 29.14 37.07 -6.92
N TYR A 249 28.85 37.67 -8.08
CA TYR A 249 28.65 36.92 -9.33
C TYR A 249 29.96 36.32 -9.86
N ASP A 250 31.12 36.87 -9.48
CA ASP A 250 32.44 36.32 -9.85
C ASP A 250 32.63 34.89 -9.32
N LEU A 251 31.89 34.52 -8.25
CA LEU A 251 31.86 33.16 -7.70
C LEU A 251 31.53 32.12 -8.78
N ILE A 252 30.71 32.45 -9.78
CA ILE A 252 30.37 31.53 -10.87
C ILE A 252 31.64 31.12 -11.63
N ASP A 253 32.47 32.08 -11.98
CA ASP A 253 33.75 31.83 -12.67
C ASP A 253 34.73 31.10 -11.77
N GLU A 254 34.80 31.43 -10.49
CA GLU A 254 35.64 30.73 -9.53
C GLU A 254 35.27 29.24 -9.43
N LEU A 255 33.98 28.92 -9.28
CA LEU A 255 33.50 27.56 -9.15
C LEU A 255 33.63 26.77 -10.46
N ILE A 256 33.40 27.40 -11.62
CA ILE A 256 33.61 26.77 -12.93
C ILE A 256 35.10 26.49 -13.17
N ASN A 257 35.97 27.46 -12.90
CA ASN A 257 37.41 27.26 -13.02
C ASN A 257 37.92 26.18 -12.06
N LYS A 258 37.31 26.06 -10.87
CA LYS A 258 37.60 24.99 -9.92
C LYS A 258 37.24 23.62 -10.49
N ILE A 259 36.03 23.43 -11.03
CA ILE A 259 35.63 22.11 -11.56
C ILE A 259 36.42 21.74 -12.83
N LEU A 260 36.76 22.70 -13.70
CA LEU A 260 37.53 22.44 -14.92
C LEU A 260 38.97 21.94 -14.64
N LYS A 261 39.51 22.24 -13.45
CA LYS A 261 40.82 21.74 -13.00
C LYS A 261 40.75 20.34 -12.38
N MET A 262 39.56 19.79 -12.18
CA MET A 262 39.32 18.48 -11.59
C MET A 262 39.03 17.44 -12.69
N PRO A 263 39.30 16.15 -12.45
CA PRO A 263 38.78 15.09 -13.33
C PRO A 263 37.24 15.11 -13.35
N GLY A 264 36.63 14.46 -14.34
CA GLY A 264 35.19 14.25 -14.37
C GLY A 264 34.71 13.54 -13.11
N ILE A 265 33.80 14.18 -12.38
CA ILE A 265 33.23 13.62 -11.15
C ILE A 265 31.73 13.45 -11.27
N HIS A 266 31.22 12.46 -10.53
CA HIS A 266 29.80 12.31 -10.24
C HIS A 266 29.50 12.82 -8.82
N SER A 267 28.28 13.33 -8.65
CA SER A 267 27.83 13.91 -7.39
C SER A 267 27.27 12.87 -6.41
N SER A 268 27.01 13.30 -5.17
CA SER A 268 26.35 12.47 -4.17
C SER A 268 24.91 12.12 -4.56
N MET A 269 24.15 13.06 -5.14
CA MET A 269 22.80 12.76 -5.62
C MET A 269 22.80 11.78 -6.81
N HIS A 270 23.82 11.84 -7.68
CA HIS A 270 23.96 10.85 -8.75
C HIS A 270 24.17 9.44 -8.17
N ALA A 271 25.06 9.31 -7.19
CA ALA A 271 25.30 8.02 -6.52
C ALA A 271 24.04 7.48 -5.81
N ASP A 272 23.15 8.36 -5.36
CA ASP A 272 21.86 7.98 -4.81
C ASP A 272 20.87 7.53 -5.88
N ARG A 273 20.76 8.27 -6.99
CA ARG A 273 19.92 7.88 -8.13
C ARG A 273 20.30 6.50 -8.65
N VAL A 274 21.59 6.26 -8.89
CA VAL A 274 22.09 4.96 -9.40
C VAL A 274 21.80 3.82 -8.43
N ALA A 275 21.81 4.10 -7.13
CA ALA A 275 21.57 3.10 -6.10
C ALA A 275 20.11 3.03 -5.62
N GLY A 276 19.18 3.70 -6.29
CA GLY A 276 17.76 3.71 -5.92
C GLY A 276 17.49 4.32 -4.54
N ARG A 277 18.30 5.29 -4.09
CA ARG A 277 18.14 5.96 -2.79
C ARG A 277 17.56 7.36 -2.96
N GLN A 278 16.88 7.80 -1.91
CA GLN A 278 16.34 9.15 -1.83
C GLN A 278 17.47 10.20 -1.84
N MET A 279 17.31 11.21 -2.69
CA MET A 279 18.26 12.29 -2.95
C MET A 279 17.92 13.56 -2.16
N GLU A 280 18.92 14.41 -1.90
CA GLU A 280 18.82 15.69 -1.18
C GLU A 280 18.28 16.85 -2.05
N VAL A 281 17.28 16.58 -2.90
CA VAL A 281 16.74 17.56 -3.87
C VAL A 281 16.18 18.79 -3.16
N ASP A 282 15.39 18.58 -2.11
CA ASP A 282 14.66 19.67 -1.44
C ASP A 282 15.59 20.67 -0.75
N ILE A 283 16.61 20.20 -0.04
CA ILE A 283 17.49 21.13 0.69
C ILE A 283 18.48 21.89 -0.21
N ILE A 284 18.81 21.32 -1.38
CA ILE A 284 19.75 21.93 -2.34
C ILE A 284 19.02 22.89 -3.28
N LEU A 285 17.85 22.53 -3.80
CA LEU A 285 17.10 23.32 -4.79
C LEU A 285 15.74 23.79 -4.27
N GLY A 286 15.05 22.96 -3.49
CA GLY A 286 13.71 23.27 -2.96
C GLY A 286 13.70 24.46 -2.01
N THR A 287 14.65 24.55 -1.08
CA THR A 287 14.75 25.70 -0.16
C THR A 287 15.03 27.01 -0.91
N PRO A 288 16.04 27.12 -1.80
CA PRO A 288 16.20 28.30 -2.64
C PRO A 288 14.95 28.63 -3.48
N LEU A 289 14.30 27.64 -4.07
CA LEU A 289 13.08 27.85 -4.86
C LEU A 289 11.92 28.40 -4.01
N ARG A 290 11.74 27.89 -2.78
CA ARG A 290 10.74 28.44 -1.83
C ARG A 290 11.02 29.91 -1.53
N LYS A 291 12.29 30.27 -1.25
CA LYS A 291 12.70 31.66 -1.03
C LYS A 291 12.44 32.54 -2.25
N ALA A 292 12.74 32.06 -3.45
CA ALA A 292 12.44 32.77 -4.69
C ALA A 292 10.94 33.08 -4.82
N ARG A 293 10.08 32.09 -4.52
CA ARG A 293 8.61 32.24 -4.54
C ARG A 293 8.11 33.23 -3.48
N GLU A 294 8.66 33.20 -2.26
CA GLU A 294 8.36 34.18 -1.20
C GLU A 294 8.62 35.62 -1.67
N PHE A 295 9.67 35.84 -2.47
CA PHE A 295 10.01 37.15 -3.02
C PHE A 295 9.35 37.49 -4.37
N GLY A 296 8.53 36.58 -4.93
CA GLY A 296 7.95 36.75 -6.27
C GLY A 296 8.98 36.77 -7.41
N MET A 297 10.16 36.17 -7.20
CA MET A 297 11.22 36.10 -8.20
C MET A 297 10.95 34.98 -9.21
N LYS A 298 11.28 35.23 -10.48
CA LYS A 298 11.25 34.20 -11.53
C LYS A 298 12.60 33.51 -11.61
N VAL A 299 12.59 32.20 -11.42
CA VAL A 299 13.77 31.31 -11.44
C VAL A 299 13.48 30.08 -12.31
N PRO A 300 13.19 30.27 -13.61
CA PRO A 300 12.65 29.21 -14.47
C PRO A 300 13.56 28.00 -14.61
N ILE A 301 14.89 28.16 -14.57
CA ILE A 301 15.82 27.05 -14.75
C ILE A 301 15.84 26.19 -13.48
N MET A 302 15.99 26.83 -12.32
CA MET A 302 15.95 26.16 -11.03
C MET A 302 14.59 25.47 -10.81
N GLU A 303 13.48 26.11 -11.16
CA GLU A 303 12.14 25.53 -11.06
C GLU A 303 11.97 24.30 -11.97
N THR A 304 12.45 24.37 -13.21
CA THR A 304 12.42 23.23 -14.15
C THR A 304 13.25 22.06 -13.63
N ILE A 305 14.49 22.33 -13.21
CA ILE A 305 15.42 21.30 -12.71
C ILE A 305 14.91 20.68 -11.42
N TYR A 306 14.41 21.48 -10.48
CA TYR A 306 13.79 21.01 -9.25
C TYR A 306 12.60 20.09 -9.55
N THR A 307 11.74 20.47 -10.48
CA THR A 307 10.58 19.66 -10.89
C THR A 307 11.04 18.31 -11.42
N LEU A 308 11.97 18.27 -12.38
CA LEU A 308 12.48 17.02 -12.96
C LEU A 308 13.15 16.11 -11.92
N LEU A 309 13.97 16.68 -11.03
CA LEU A 309 14.65 15.92 -9.99
C LEU A 309 13.69 15.40 -8.92
N THR A 310 12.66 16.15 -8.58
CA THR A 310 11.63 15.72 -7.61
C THR A 310 10.88 14.50 -8.13
N GLU A 311 10.49 14.51 -9.42
CA GLU A 311 9.84 13.35 -10.05
C GLU A 311 10.77 12.13 -10.12
N LEU A 312 12.04 12.32 -10.47
CA LEU A 312 13.03 11.23 -10.46
C LEU A 312 13.25 10.66 -9.04
N ASN A 313 13.16 11.50 -8.01
CA ASN A 313 13.33 11.08 -6.62
C ASN A 313 12.19 10.17 -6.16
N VAL A 314 11.04 10.23 -6.82
CA VAL A 314 9.83 9.45 -6.49
C VAL A 314 9.80 8.12 -7.23
N ILE A 315 10.21 8.09 -8.50
CA ILE A 315 10.30 6.84 -9.29
C ILE A 315 11.20 5.83 -8.58
N SER A 316 12.21 6.30 -7.85
CA SER A 316 13.11 5.48 -7.03
C SER A 316 12.47 4.88 -5.76
N MET A 317 11.23 5.25 -5.41
CA MET A 317 10.51 4.78 -4.21
C MET A 317 9.42 3.74 -4.51
N ALA A 318 9.12 3.47 -5.78
CA ALA A 318 8.20 2.39 -6.14
C ALA A 318 8.92 1.04 -6.00
N PRO A 319 8.35 0.06 -5.26
CA PRO A 319 8.96 -1.26 -5.15
C PRO A 319 9.03 -1.87 -6.55
N SER A 320 10.24 -2.22 -6.97
CA SER A 320 10.45 -2.99 -8.19
C SER A 320 9.85 -4.39 -8.00
N ILE A 321 9.58 -5.08 -9.11
CA ILE A 321 9.16 -6.49 -9.06
C ILE A 321 10.15 -7.35 -8.26
N LEU A 322 11.44 -7.00 -8.26
CA LEU A 322 12.48 -7.71 -7.51
C LEU A 322 12.35 -7.48 -5.99
N ASP A 323 11.90 -6.30 -5.57
CA ASP A 323 11.69 -5.99 -4.14
C ASP A 323 10.59 -6.87 -3.54
N MET A 324 9.62 -7.31 -4.33
CA MET A 324 8.57 -8.24 -3.89
C MET A 324 9.09 -9.63 -3.56
N PHE A 325 10.20 -10.04 -4.17
CA PHE A 325 10.85 -11.33 -3.91
C PHE A 325 11.93 -11.19 -2.83
N SER A 326 12.19 -9.97 -2.35
CA SER A 326 13.14 -9.74 -1.26
C SER A 326 12.63 -10.35 0.05
N LEU A 327 13.53 -11.04 0.73
CA LEU A 327 13.38 -11.59 2.06
C LEU A 327 14.33 -10.90 3.05
N ALA A 328 14.87 -9.74 2.66
CA ALA A 328 15.79 -8.96 3.48
C ALA A 328 15.19 -8.70 4.87
N GLY A 329 15.93 -9.07 5.92
CA GLY A 329 15.52 -8.88 7.31
C GLY A 329 14.57 -9.94 7.85
N ARG A 330 14.22 -10.97 7.06
CA ARG A 330 13.41 -12.11 7.52
C ARG A 330 14.27 -13.30 7.91
N THR A 331 13.80 -14.10 8.85
CA THR A 331 14.46 -15.33 9.29
C THR A 331 13.64 -16.56 8.93
N ALA A 332 14.27 -17.54 8.27
CA ALA A 332 13.64 -18.79 7.86
C ALA A 332 14.12 -20.00 8.67
N MET A 333 13.20 -20.67 9.37
CA MET A 333 13.41 -21.96 10.02
C MET A 333 13.19 -23.09 9.02
N PHE A 334 14.18 -23.97 8.88
CA PHE A 334 14.24 -24.93 7.79
C PHE A 334 14.61 -26.33 8.30
N THR A 335 13.73 -27.31 8.08
CA THR A 335 14.06 -28.73 8.30
C THR A 335 14.53 -29.38 7.00
N GLY A 336 15.50 -30.29 7.06
CA GLY A 336 15.97 -31.02 5.86
C GLY A 336 16.85 -30.20 4.91
N GLY A 337 17.49 -29.12 5.40
CA GLY A 337 18.32 -28.22 4.58
C GLY A 337 19.76 -28.70 4.30
N THR A 338 20.12 -29.94 4.63
CA THR A 338 21.51 -30.43 4.56
C THR A 338 21.93 -30.92 3.17
N ARG A 339 20.98 -31.29 2.29
CA ARG A 339 21.24 -31.82 0.94
C ARG A 339 20.03 -31.71 0.02
N GLY A 340 20.22 -32.05 -1.26
CA GLY A 340 19.14 -32.17 -2.26
C GLY A 340 18.26 -30.92 -2.39
N ILE A 341 16.95 -31.13 -2.49
CA ILE A 341 15.94 -30.06 -2.63
C ILE A 341 16.02 -29.06 -1.47
N GLY A 342 16.14 -29.54 -0.23
CA GLY A 342 16.14 -28.69 0.95
C GLY A 342 17.36 -27.76 1.01
N ALA A 343 18.55 -28.24 0.65
CA ALA A 343 19.74 -27.38 0.58
C ALA A 343 19.61 -26.29 -0.48
N SER A 344 19.09 -26.64 -1.67
CA SER A 344 18.87 -25.67 -2.76
C SER A 344 17.89 -24.56 -2.34
N MET A 345 16.77 -24.94 -1.72
CA MET A 345 15.78 -23.97 -1.22
C MET A 345 16.31 -23.10 -0.07
N ALA A 346 17.07 -23.67 0.87
CA ALA A 346 17.67 -22.89 1.97
C ALA A 346 18.67 -21.84 1.47
N VAL A 347 19.50 -22.20 0.47
CA VAL A 347 20.41 -21.25 -0.18
C VAL A 347 19.62 -20.19 -0.96
N ALA A 348 18.53 -20.55 -1.65
CA ALA A 348 17.70 -19.59 -2.38
C ALA A 348 17.06 -18.54 -1.47
N LEU A 349 16.56 -18.94 -0.30
CA LEU A 349 16.01 -17.99 0.68
C LEU A 349 17.09 -17.02 1.18
N ALA A 350 18.34 -17.49 1.33
CA ALA A 350 19.47 -16.64 1.68
C ALA A 350 19.89 -15.70 0.53
N GLU A 351 19.90 -16.17 -0.72
CA GLU A 351 20.12 -15.34 -1.92
C GLU A 351 19.10 -14.20 -2.02
N ALA A 352 17.85 -14.47 -1.62
CA ALA A 352 16.79 -13.46 -1.54
C ALA A 352 16.89 -12.55 -0.30
N GLY A 353 17.84 -12.77 0.61
CA GLY A 353 18.14 -11.89 1.74
C GLY A 353 17.69 -12.38 3.13
N SER A 354 17.26 -13.63 3.27
CA SER A 354 16.85 -14.18 4.58
C SER A 354 18.03 -14.72 5.39
N ASP A 355 17.98 -14.57 6.72
CA ASP A 355 18.81 -15.39 7.62
C ASP A 355 18.18 -16.78 7.81
N ILE A 356 19.00 -17.81 8.00
CA ILE A 356 18.54 -19.21 7.97
C ILE A 356 18.84 -19.92 9.29
N ILE A 357 17.83 -20.62 9.81
CA ILE A 357 17.94 -21.55 10.94
C ILE A 357 17.78 -22.97 10.40
N LEU A 358 18.86 -23.75 10.41
CA LEU A 358 18.90 -25.11 9.90
C LEU A 358 18.67 -26.11 11.03
N ILE A 359 17.63 -26.94 10.89
CA ILE A 359 17.37 -28.06 11.80
C ILE A 359 17.99 -29.32 11.22
N GLN A 360 18.93 -29.90 11.96
CA GLN A 360 19.74 -31.04 11.53
C GLN A 360 19.76 -32.11 12.62
N ARG A 361 20.07 -33.36 12.26
CA ARG A 361 20.22 -34.43 13.25
C ARG A 361 21.50 -34.29 14.07
N ASP A 362 22.57 -33.82 13.45
CA ASP A 362 23.89 -33.58 14.05
C ASP A 362 24.57 -32.39 13.37
N ASN A 363 25.74 -31.99 13.88
CA ASN A 363 26.52 -30.85 13.38
C ASN A 363 27.61 -31.22 12.37
N SER A 364 27.63 -32.46 11.86
CA SER A 364 28.71 -32.94 10.99
C SER A 364 28.70 -32.29 9.59
N ASN A 365 27.52 -31.91 9.09
CA ASN A 365 27.36 -31.32 7.76
C ASN A 365 27.09 -29.81 7.83
N THR A 366 28.14 -29.03 7.61
CA THR A 366 28.08 -27.56 7.57
C THR A 366 28.02 -26.98 6.15
N ALA A 367 27.96 -27.80 5.11
CA ALA A 367 28.13 -27.34 3.72
C ALA A 367 27.09 -26.29 3.30
N THR A 368 25.81 -26.49 3.64
CA THR A 368 24.75 -25.51 3.36
C THR A 368 24.97 -24.22 4.17
N LYS A 369 25.36 -24.34 5.45
CA LYS A 369 25.66 -23.19 6.32
C LYS A 369 26.77 -22.32 5.72
N SER A 370 27.89 -22.92 5.32
CA SER A 370 29.01 -22.18 4.72
C SER A 370 28.64 -21.47 3.43
N LYS A 371 27.78 -22.08 2.59
CA LYS A 371 27.25 -21.42 1.38
C LYS A 371 26.40 -20.19 1.73
N ILE A 372 25.52 -20.30 2.72
CA ILE A 372 24.68 -19.18 3.17
C ILE A 372 25.55 -18.04 3.74
N GLU A 373 26.55 -18.37 4.56
CA GLU A 373 27.47 -17.39 5.15
C GLU A 373 28.31 -16.67 4.08
N SER A 374 28.68 -17.38 2.99
CA SER A 374 29.39 -16.76 1.85
C SER A 374 28.56 -15.71 1.10
N LEU A 375 27.24 -15.73 1.24
CA LEU A 375 26.31 -14.72 0.69
C LEU A 375 26.14 -13.52 1.63
N GLY A 376 26.84 -13.48 2.77
CA GLY A 376 26.71 -12.41 3.77
C GLY A 376 25.47 -12.54 4.67
N ARG A 377 24.80 -13.71 4.68
CA ARG A 377 23.66 -14.01 5.56
C ARG A 377 24.07 -14.85 6.77
N LYS A 378 23.29 -14.77 7.85
CA LYS A 378 23.52 -15.59 9.06
C LYS A 378 22.91 -16.99 8.88
N ALA A 379 23.64 -18.02 9.29
CA ALA A 379 23.15 -19.39 9.33
C ALA A 379 23.44 -20.06 10.68
N THR A 380 22.40 -20.47 11.39
CA THR A 380 22.50 -21.14 12.70
C THR A 380 22.00 -22.57 12.61
N ILE A 381 22.72 -23.53 13.22
CA ILE A 381 22.32 -24.94 13.23
C ILE A 381 21.76 -25.29 14.61
N TYR A 382 20.59 -25.92 14.62
CA TYR A 382 20.01 -26.56 15.80
C TYR A 382 19.92 -28.06 15.57
N THR A 383 20.43 -28.84 16.53
CA THR A 383 20.38 -30.30 16.49
C THR A 383 19.07 -30.81 17.10
N ALA A 384 18.32 -31.61 16.34
CA ALA A 384 17.16 -32.35 16.80
C ALA A 384 16.93 -33.59 15.92
N ASP A 385 16.66 -34.76 16.52
CA ASP A 385 16.17 -35.90 15.77
C ASP A 385 14.66 -35.81 15.55
N LEU A 386 14.25 -35.69 14.29
CA LEU A 386 12.84 -35.53 13.92
C LEU A 386 12.01 -36.80 14.15
N ALA A 387 12.64 -37.94 14.45
CA ALA A 387 11.94 -39.13 14.95
C ALA A 387 11.52 -38.98 16.43
N SER A 388 12.12 -38.06 17.19
CA SER A 388 11.83 -37.83 18.60
C SER A 388 10.77 -36.73 18.78
N SER A 389 9.55 -37.11 19.15
CA SER A 389 8.46 -36.18 19.44
C SER A 389 8.79 -35.17 20.55
N THR A 390 9.63 -35.59 21.50
CA THR A 390 10.07 -34.76 22.63
C THR A 390 11.02 -33.66 22.16
N GLU A 391 12.00 -33.99 21.31
CA GLU A 391 12.94 -33.00 20.77
C GLU A 391 12.24 -32.01 19.84
N VAL A 392 11.35 -32.48 18.97
CA VAL A 392 10.59 -31.62 18.05
C VAL A 392 9.72 -30.61 18.83
N SER A 393 9.03 -31.05 19.88
CA SER A 393 8.14 -30.18 20.70
C SER A 393 8.92 -29.13 21.51
N ALA A 394 10.21 -29.36 21.78
CA ALA A 394 11.06 -28.39 22.48
C ALA A 394 11.70 -27.36 21.53
N LEU A 395 11.74 -27.64 20.23
CA LEU A 395 12.59 -26.95 19.27
C LEU A 395 12.22 -25.48 19.08
N THR A 396 10.95 -25.18 18.80
CA THR A 396 10.48 -23.80 18.58
C THR A 396 10.76 -22.93 19.80
N ARG A 397 10.45 -23.43 21.01
CA ARG A 397 10.69 -22.71 22.27
C ARG A 397 12.17 -22.41 22.46
N LYS A 398 13.05 -23.39 22.21
CA LYS A 398 14.49 -23.23 22.32
C LYS A 398 14.99 -22.13 21.40
N ILE A 399 14.62 -22.17 20.12
CA ILE A 399 15.02 -21.18 19.11
C ILE A 399 14.58 -19.76 19.50
N LEU A 400 13.34 -19.61 19.95
CA LEU A 400 12.81 -18.31 20.38
C LEU A 400 13.50 -17.77 21.65
N ASN A 401 13.80 -18.64 22.62
CA ASN A 401 14.52 -18.27 23.84
C ASN A 401 15.95 -17.80 23.57
N ASP A 402 16.58 -18.33 22.52
CA ASP A 402 17.91 -17.91 22.05
C ASP A 402 17.85 -16.56 21.28
N GLY A 403 16.67 -15.92 21.20
CA GLY A 403 16.47 -14.58 20.67
C GLY A 403 16.23 -14.52 19.16
N HIS A 404 16.00 -15.67 18.51
CA HIS A 404 15.66 -15.69 17.10
C HIS A 404 14.19 -15.33 16.85
N ASP A 405 13.94 -14.67 15.72
CA ASP A 405 12.60 -14.55 15.15
C ASP A 405 12.40 -15.64 14.08
N ILE A 406 11.14 -15.99 13.77
CA ILE A 406 10.79 -16.99 12.76
C ILE A 406 9.68 -16.42 11.88
N ASP A 407 10.06 -15.91 10.70
CA ASP A 407 9.14 -15.34 9.73
C ASP A 407 8.67 -16.35 8.69
N ILE A 408 9.49 -17.38 8.44
CA ILE A 408 9.25 -18.40 7.42
C ILE A 408 9.54 -19.76 8.05
N LEU A 409 8.60 -20.70 7.96
CA LEU A 409 8.83 -22.11 8.30
C LEU A 409 8.82 -22.94 7.02
N VAL A 410 9.86 -23.74 6.78
CA VAL A 410 9.90 -24.72 5.69
C VAL A 410 10.07 -26.13 6.24
N THR A 411 9.05 -26.97 6.03
CA THR A 411 9.06 -28.38 6.46
C THR A 411 9.47 -29.31 5.31
N CYS A 412 10.78 -29.38 5.04
CA CYS A 412 11.34 -30.17 3.93
C CYS A 412 11.91 -31.53 4.34
N ALA A 413 12.15 -31.78 5.63
CA ALA A 413 12.66 -33.07 6.07
C ALA A 413 11.67 -34.20 5.75
N GLY A 414 12.22 -35.35 5.36
CA GLY A 414 11.43 -36.56 5.17
C GLY A 414 12.27 -37.81 4.93
N ILE A 415 11.70 -38.95 5.29
CA ILE A 415 12.26 -40.29 5.05
C ILE A 415 11.32 -41.12 4.19
N GLN A 416 11.85 -42.13 3.51
CA GLN A 416 11.08 -43.10 2.75
C GLN A 416 11.58 -44.51 3.06
N LYS A 417 10.65 -45.43 3.32
CA LYS A 417 10.91 -46.87 3.54
C LYS A 417 10.08 -47.66 2.52
N ARG A 418 10.67 -48.71 1.95
CA ARG A 418 10.07 -49.48 0.85
C ARG A 418 9.86 -50.94 1.25
N HIS A 419 8.61 -51.39 1.27
CA HIS A 419 8.23 -52.79 1.48
C HIS A 419 6.96 -53.12 0.68
N PRO A 420 6.74 -54.37 0.26
CA PRO A 420 5.42 -54.84 -0.14
C PRO A 420 4.39 -54.51 0.95
N ALA A 421 3.20 -54.03 0.58
CA ALA A 421 2.25 -53.47 1.54
C ALA A 421 1.86 -54.44 2.67
N HIS A 422 1.74 -55.74 2.37
CA HIS A 422 1.39 -56.78 3.35
C HIS A 422 2.56 -57.19 4.27
N LEU A 423 3.79 -56.70 4.02
CA LEU A 423 4.99 -56.98 4.81
C LEU A 423 5.56 -55.72 5.47
N PHE A 424 4.87 -54.59 5.38
CA PHE A 424 5.40 -53.31 5.85
C PHE A 424 5.54 -53.33 7.38
N PRO A 425 6.76 -53.26 7.95
CA PRO A 425 6.94 -53.33 9.40
C PRO A 425 6.29 -52.14 10.11
N GLN A 426 5.66 -52.39 11.25
CA GLN A 426 4.99 -51.34 12.03
C GLN A 426 5.96 -50.23 12.45
N ASN A 427 7.17 -50.56 12.89
CA ASN A 427 8.17 -49.56 13.29
C ASN A 427 8.56 -48.63 12.12
N ASP A 428 8.75 -49.17 10.91
CA ASP A 428 9.05 -48.36 9.72
C ASP A 428 7.86 -47.48 9.32
N TRP A 429 6.63 -47.96 9.56
CA TRP A 429 5.41 -47.17 9.35
C TRP A 429 5.35 -45.99 10.33
N ASP A 430 5.56 -46.26 11.62
CA ASP A 430 5.53 -45.26 12.68
C ASP A 430 6.64 -44.20 12.49
N ASP A 431 7.86 -44.63 12.15
CA ASP A 431 8.98 -43.73 11.84
C ASP A 431 8.64 -42.77 10.69
N VAL A 432 8.07 -43.30 9.60
CA VAL A 432 7.71 -42.49 8.43
C VAL A 432 6.59 -41.51 8.78
N LEU A 433 5.56 -41.92 9.51
CA LEU A 433 4.50 -41.01 9.96
C LEU A 433 5.03 -39.94 10.91
N GLN A 434 5.90 -40.32 11.85
CA GLN A 434 6.46 -39.41 12.83
C GLN A 434 7.29 -38.30 12.18
N VAL A 435 8.20 -38.65 11.26
CA VAL A 435 9.05 -37.68 10.57
C VAL A 435 8.28 -36.89 9.52
N ASN A 436 7.46 -37.55 8.69
CA ASN A 436 6.87 -36.91 7.51
C ASN A 436 5.52 -36.22 7.77
N LEU A 437 4.84 -36.52 8.88
CA LEU A 437 3.51 -35.97 9.19
C LEU A 437 3.44 -35.37 10.61
N SER A 438 3.72 -36.14 11.66
CA SER A 438 3.58 -35.67 13.05
C SER A 438 4.53 -34.52 13.37
N THR A 439 5.77 -34.59 12.89
CA THR A 439 6.76 -33.50 13.01
C THR A 439 6.30 -32.25 12.27
N VAL A 440 5.78 -32.41 11.03
CA VAL A 440 5.26 -31.29 10.24
C VAL A 440 4.13 -30.59 10.99
N PHE A 441 3.16 -31.36 11.52
CA PHE A 441 2.09 -30.81 12.33
C PHE A 441 2.59 -30.07 13.58
N THR A 442 3.50 -30.69 14.33
CA THR A 442 4.03 -30.12 15.58
C THR A 442 4.73 -28.79 15.32
N LEU A 443 5.59 -28.71 14.30
CA LEU A 443 6.28 -27.48 13.94
C LEU A 443 5.32 -26.41 13.41
N CYS A 444 4.36 -26.78 12.55
CA CYS A 444 3.35 -25.85 12.05
C CYS A 444 2.49 -25.28 13.19
N ARG A 445 2.08 -26.12 14.15
CA ARG A 445 1.32 -25.70 15.33
C ARG A 445 2.13 -24.72 16.18
N ASP A 446 3.37 -25.07 16.52
CA ASP A 446 4.17 -24.32 17.48
C ASP A 446 4.68 -23.00 16.89
N VAL A 447 5.19 -23.02 15.65
CA VAL A 447 5.60 -21.80 14.93
C VAL A 447 4.38 -20.96 14.54
N GLY A 448 3.27 -21.59 14.14
CA GLY A 448 2.01 -20.90 13.86
C GLY A 448 1.47 -20.17 15.09
N ALA A 449 1.49 -20.79 16.27
CA ALA A 449 1.12 -20.15 17.53
C ALA A 449 2.01 -18.92 17.83
N TYR A 450 3.32 -19.02 17.58
CA TYR A 450 4.22 -17.89 17.69
C TYR A 450 3.86 -16.77 16.69
N MET A 451 3.70 -17.09 15.40
CA MET A 451 3.32 -16.11 14.37
C MET A 451 2.00 -15.41 14.69
N LEU A 452 0.99 -16.14 15.20
CA LEU A 452 -0.29 -15.57 15.62
C LEU A 452 -0.15 -14.59 16.78
N SER A 453 0.84 -14.79 17.66
CA SER A 453 1.09 -13.87 18.80
C SER A 453 1.76 -12.55 18.41
N ARG A 454 2.39 -12.47 17.23
CA ARG A 454 3.09 -11.27 16.75
C ARG A 454 2.11 -10.15 16.41
N LYS A 455 2.58 -8.92 16.22
CA LYS A 455 1.76 -7.90 15.53
C LYS A 455 1.89 -8.10 14.01
N PRO A 456 0.79 -8.02 13.23
CA PRO A 456 0.89 -8.06 11.79
C PRO A 456 1.64 -6.83 11.28
N ASN A 457 2.37 -6.96 10.18
CA ASN A 457 3.03 -5.83 9.52
C ASN A 457 1.98 -4.90 8.85
N ALA A 458 2.45 -3.83 8.21
CA ALA A 458 1.56 -2.85 7.55
C ALA A 458 0.65 -3.47 6.46
N ALA A 459 1.03 -4.62 5.90
CA ALA A 459 0.26 -5.37 4.92
C ALA A 459 -0.63 -6.48 5.56
N GLY A 460 -0.76 -6.51 6.89
CA GLY A 460 -1.55 -7.52 7.59
C GLY A 460 -0.86 -8.87 7.77
N HIS A 461 0.39 -9.04 7.31
CA HIS A 461 1.10 -10.32 7.29
C HIS A 461 1.90 -10.57 8.58
N ARG A 462 1.94 -11.84 9.01
CA ARG A 462 2.59 -12.32 10.24
C ARG A 462 3.65 -13.40 10.00
N GLY A 463 3.59 -14.10 8.87
CA GLY A 463 4.58 -15.11 8.50
C GLY A 463 4.08 -16.08 7.43
N SER A 464 5.00 -16.92 6.94
CA SER A 464 4.74 -17.91 5.90
C SER A 464 5.13 -19.30 6.35
N ILE A 465 4.29 -20.29 6.08
CA ILE A 465 4.57 -21.71 6.29
C ILE A 465 4.54 -22.41 4.93
N ILE A 466 5.62 -23.11 4.59
CA ILE A 466 5.80 -23.82 3.33
C ILE A 466 6.08 -25.29 3.66
N ASN A 467 5.08 -26.14 3.41
CA ASN A 467 5.21 -27.57 3.63
C ASN A 467 5.72 -28.28 2.36
N VAL A 468 6.63 -29.24 2.49
CA VAL A 468 7.05 -30.05 1.35
C VAL A 468 6.23 -31.35 1.33
N ALA A 469 5.26 -31.38 0.42
CA ALA A 469 4.41 -32.52 0.13
C ALA A 469 5.12 -33.48 -0.85
N SER A 470 4.37 -34.10 -1.76
CA SER A 470 4.91 -34.96 -2.84
C SER A 470 3.85 -35.16 -3.91
N LEU A 471 4.25 -35.56 -5.12
CA LEU A 471 3.33 -36.17 -6.09
C LEU A 471 2.49 -37.29 -5.46
N CYS A 472 3.03 -38.04 -4.49
CA CYS A 472 2.28 -39.05 -3.73
C CYS A 472 1.15 -38.50 -2.83
N SER A 473 0.94 -37.19 -2.80
CA SER A 473 -0.23 -36.57 -2.14
C SER A 473 -1.48 -36.65 -3.02
N PHE A 474 -1.31 -36.84 -4.33
CA PHE A 474 -2.39 -36.90 -5.32
C PHE A 474 -2.58 -38.32 -5.89
N GLN A 475 -1.62 -39.22 -5.67
CA GLN A 475 -1.63 -40.59 -6.17
C GLN A 475 -0.93 -41.55 -5.21
N GLY A 476 -1.27 -42.83 -5.27
CA GLY A 476 -0.57 -43.87 -4.52
C GLY A 476 0.84 -44.14 -5.03
N GLY A 477 1.71 -44.62 -4.15
CA GLY A 477 3.06 -45.09 -4.50
C GLY A 477 3.19 -46.61 -4.34
N ILE A 478 3.91 -47.25 -5.26
CA ILE A 478 4.24 -48.68 -5.17
C ILE A 478 5.30 -48.88 -4.07
N THR A 479 5.06 -49.85 -3.18
CA THR A 479 5.89 -50.23 -2.02
C THR A 479 6.12 -49.15 -0.96
N VAL A 480 5.40 -48.02 -1.00
CA VAL A 480 5.60 -46.89 -0.07
C VAL A 480 4.29 -46.42 0.61
N PRO A 481 3.47 -47.32 1.17
CA PRO A 481 2.17 -46.95 1.73
C PRO A 481 2.26 -45.90 2.84
N ALA A 482 3.24 -46.00 3.76
CA ALA A 482 3.44 -45.02 4.84
C ALA A 482 3.78 -43.61 4.31
N TYR A 483 4.63 -43.53 3.27
CA TYR A 483 5.03 -42.26 2.66
C TYR A 483 3.86 -41.59 1.94
N ALA A 484 3.08 -42.36 1.18
CA ALA A 484 1.89 -41.85 0.49
C ALA A 484 0.83 -41.35 1.49
N ALA A 485 0.57 -42.12 2.56
CA ALA A 485 -0.32 -41.71 3.64
C ALA A 485 0.15 -40.40 4.31
N ALA A 486 1.43 -40.31 4.68
CA ALA A 486 1.99 -39.12 5.31
C ALA A 486 1.89 -37.88 4.40
N LYS A 487 2.29 -37.99 3.12
CA LYS A 487 2.28 -36.84 2.19
C LYS A 487 0.86 -36.41 1.79
N GLY A 488 -0.08 -37.35 1.66
CA GLY A 488 -1.51 -37.03 1.55
C GLY A 488 -2.03 -36.28 2.80
N GLY A 489 -1.61 -36.70 3.99
CA GLY A 489 -1.87 -36.01 5.25
C GLY A 489 -1.32 -34.58 5.28
N VAL A 490 -0.08 -34.37 4.82
CA VAL A 490 0.54 -33.02 4.73
C VAL A 490 -0.25 -32.10 3.80
N ALA A 491 -0.76 -32.61 2.67
CA ALA A 491 -1.57 -31.81 1.75
C ALA A 491 -2.90 -31.37 2.39
N GLN A 492 -3.58 -32.27 3.11
CA GLN A 492 -4.82 -31.92 3.81
C GLN A 492 -4.58 -31.02 5.02
N LEU A 493 -3.52 -31.27 5.78
CA LEU A 493 -3.10 -30.41 6.89
C LEU A 493 -2.82 -28.98 6.41
N THR A 494 -2.11 -28.83 5.29
CA THR A 494 -1.81 -27.51 4.70
C THR A 494 -3.09 -26.73 4.43
N LYS A 495 -4.11 -27.37 3.82
CA LYS A 495 -5.41 -26.73 3.57
C LYS A 495 -6.13 -26.35 4.86
N ALA A 496 -6.15 -27.24 5.85
CA ALA A 496 -6.81 -27.00 7.13
C ALA A 496 -6.21 -25.76 7.84
N LEU A 497 -4.88 -25.69 7.92
CA LEU A 497 -4.18 -24.55 8.53
C LEU A 497 -4.36 -23.26 7.71
N SER A 498 -4.32 -23.34 6.39
CA SER A 498 -4.53 -22.20 5.50
C SER A 498 -5.93 -21.59 5.68
N ASN A 499 -6.96 -22.44 5.75
CA ASN A 499 -8.33 -22.00 6.00
C ASN A 499 -8.48 -21.28 7.35
N GLU A 500 -7.74 -21.70 8.38
CA GLU A 500 -7.87 -21.13 9.72
C GLU A 500 -7.04 -19.84 9.92
N TRP A 501 -5.87 -19.73 9.29
CA TRP A 501 -4.88 -18.71 9.65
C TRP A 501 -4.62 -17.64 8.60
N ALA A 502 -5.08 -17.80 7.36
CA ALA A 502 -4.84 -16.82 6.31
C ALA A 502 -5.44 -15.44 6.62
N SER A 503 -6.70 -15.38 7.08
CA SER A 503 -7.35 -14.12 7.51
C SER A 503 -6.68 -13.50 8.74
N LYS A 504 -5.84 -14.27 9.44
CA LYS A 504 -5.03 -13.82 10.58
C LYS A 504 -3.63 -13.41 10.13
N GLY A 505 -3.32 -13.42 8.84
CA GLY A 505 -2.06 -12.95 8.28
C GLY A 505 -0.98 -14.01 8.11
N ILE A 506 -1.29 -15.31 8.22
CA ILE A 506 -0.31 -16.38 8.01
C ILE A 506 -0.61 -17.14 6.71
N ASN A 507 0.34 -17.13 5.78
CA ASN A 507 0.19 -17.85 4.52
C ASN A 507 0.68 -19.29 4.69
N VAL A 508 -0.17 -20.28 4.46
CA VAL A 508 0.21 -21.70 4.58
C VAL A 508 0.06 -22.37 3.21
N ASN A 509 1.19 -22.76 2.62
CA ASN A 509 1.26 -23.35 1.29
C ASN A 509 2.06 -24.66 1.29
N ALA A 510 1.94 -25.44 0.22
CA ALA A 510 2.75 -26.63 0.02
C ALA A 510 3.37 -26.69 -1.37
N ILE A 511 4.62 -27.15 -1.43
CA ILE A 511 5.32 -27.55 -2.66
C ILE A 511 5.22 -29.07 -2.74
N ALA A 512 4.77 -29.61 -3.88
CA ALA A 512 4.66 -31.05 -4.10
C ALA A 512 5.68 -31.52 -5.16
N PRO A 513 6.90 -31.94 -4.77
CA PRO A 513 7.88 -32.43 -5.72
C PRO A 513 7.44 -33.70 -6.45
N GLY A 514 7.71 -33.74 -7.76
CA GLY A 514 7.65 -34.94 -8.59
C GLY A 514 8.90 -35.82 -8.47
N TYR A 515 9.34 -36.39 -9.59
CA TYR A 515 10.58 -37.17 -9.66
C TYR A 515 11.79 -36.23 -9.82
N ILE A 516 12.54 -36.03 -8.75
CA ILE A 516 13.69 -35.11 -8.69
C ILE A 516 14.98 -35.90 -8.50
N ALA A 517 16.03 -35.54 -9.23
CA ALA A 517 17.35 -36.15 -9.12
C ALA A 517 18.00 -35.77 -7.77
N THR A 518 17.96 -36.70 -6.81
CA THR A 518 18.50 -36.59 -5.45
C THR A 518 18.90 -37.97 -4.94
N ASP A 519 19.62 -38.03 -3.82
CA ASP A 519 20.01 -39.29 -3.16
C ASP A 519 18.79 -40.22 -2.88
N MET A 520 17.60 -39.65 -2.62
CA MET A 520 16.38 -40.43 -2.35
C MET A 520 15.86 -41.18 -3.58
N THR A 521 16.18 -40.72 -4.79
CA THR A 521 15.75 -41.32 -6.06
C THR A 521 16.85 -42.05 -6.79
N GLU A 522 18.08 -42.08 -6.24
CA GLU A 522 19.25 -42.70 -6.87
C GLU A 522 19.02 -44.17 -7.22
N ALA A 523 18.42 -44.95 -6.33
CA ALA A 523 18.08 -46.36 -6.59
C ALA A 523 17.10 -46.54 -7.78
N LEU A 524 16.19 -45.58 -8.00
CA LEU A 524 15.28 -45.60 -9.15
C LEU A 524 15.96 -45.11 -10.44
N GLN A 525 16.98 -44.25 -10.33
CA GLN A 525 17.75 -43.76 -11.47
C GLN A 525 18.72 -44.83 -11.99
N ASN A 526 19.28 -45.64 -11.08
CA ASN A 526 20.21 -46.72 -11.41
C ASN A 526 19.52 -47.98 -11.96
N ASP A 527 18.21 -48.12 -11.77
CA ASP A 527 17.39 -49.16 -12.38
C ASP A 527 16.90 -48.69 -13.76
N LYS A 528 17.47 -49.24 -14.83
CA LYS A 528 17.24 -48.79 -16.21
C LYS A 528 15.77 -48.89 -16.64
N GLU A 529 15.10 -50.00 -16.32
CA GLU A 529 13.68 -50.19 -16.70
C GLU A 529 12.77 -49.23 -15.92
N ARG A 530 13.05 -49.03 -14.62
CA ARG A 530 12.27 -48.10 -13.78
C ARG A 530 12.52 -46.65 -14.17
N ALA A 531 13.75 -46.28 -14.50
CA ALA A 531 14.11 -44.95 -14.97
C ALA A 531 13.42 -44.60 -16.29
N GLU A 532 13.45 -45.51 -17.28
CA GLU A 532 12.75 -45.33 -18.57
C GLU A 532 11.22 -45.21 -18.38
N SER A 533 10.64 -46.04 -17.51
CA SER A 533 9.21 -45.99 -17.16
C SER A 533 8.80 -44.69 -16.45
N VAL A 534 9.68 -44.09 -15.66
CA VAL A 534 9.44 -42.78 -15.03
C VAL A 534 9.57 -41.66 -16.05
N LEU A 535 10.64 -41.66 -16.86
CA LEU A 535 10.89 -40.63 -17.87
C LEU A 535 9.78 -40.54 -18.93
N SER A 536 9.22 -41.68 -19.36
CA SER A 536 8.13 -41.71 -20.34
C SER A 536 6.84 -41.01 -19.85
N ARG A 537 6.70 -40.81 -18.55
CA ARG A 537 5.57 -40.11 -17.92
C ARG A 537 5.87 -38.65 -17.59
N ILE A 538 7.11 -38.19 -17.75
CA ILE A 538 7.48 -36.78 -17.51
C ILE A 538 7.49 -36.07 -18.87
N PRO A 539 6.56 -35.13 -19.14
CA PRO A 539 6.47 -34.46 -20.44
C PRO A 539 7.76 -33.73 -20.85
N ALA A 540 8.51 -33.22 -19.87
CA ALA A 540 9.79 -32.55 -20.10
C ALA A 540 10.94 -33.49 -20.47
N GLY A 541 10.74 -34.82 -20.43
CA GLY A 541 11.75 -35.82 -20.81
C GLY A 541 12.97 -35.88 -19.88
N ARG A 542 12.94 -35.23 -18.72
CA ARG A 542 14.04 -35.21 -17.74
C ARG A 542 13.54 -35.33 -16.31
N TRP A 543 14.40 -35.80 -15.42
CA TRP A 543 14.20 -35.64 -13.98
C TRP A 543 14.24 -34.15 -13.61
N GLY A 544 13.47 -33.76 -12.59
CA GLY A 544 13.60 -32.44 -12.00
C GLY A 544 14.95 -32.25 -11.29
N ASN A 545 15.41 -31.02 -11.16
CA ASN A 545 16.64 -30.67 -10.45
C ASN A 545 16.26 -29.92 -9.14
N PRO A 546 17.01 -30.09 -8.03
CA PRO A 546 16.85 -29.26 -6.84
C PRO A 546 16.78 -27.74 -7.08
N ASN A 547 17.44 -27.20 -8.10
CA ASN A 547 17.40 -25.78 -8.47
C ASN A 547 16.04 -25.34 -9.04
N ASP A 548 15.21 -26.27 -9.56
CA ASP A 548 13.86 -25.97 -10.07
C ASP A 548 12.94 -25.45 -8.93
N PHE A 549 13.33 -25.61 -7.66
CA PHE A 549 12.57 -25.18 -6.48
C PHE A 549 12.98 -23.82 -5.89
N LYS A 550 14.05 -23.19 -6.40
CA LYS A 550 14.50 -21.88 -5.89
C LYS A 550 13.45 -20.79 -6.07
N GLY A 551 12.89 -20.67 -7.27
CA GLY A 551 11.82 -19.69 -7.56
C GLY A 551 10.56 -19.92 -6.73
N PRO A 552 9.97 -21.14 -6.73
CA PRO A 552 8.77 -21.43 -5.96
C PRO A 552 8.90 -21.16 -4.45
N VAL A 553 10.02 -21.51 -3.83
CA VAL A 553 10.18 -21.28 -2.38
C VAL A 553 10.29 -19.79 -2.05
N ILE A 554 10.98 -18.99 -2.88
CA ILE A 554 11.06 -17.54 -2.69
C ILE A 554 9.68 -16.91 -2.88
N PHE A 555 8.96 -17.28 -3.95
CA PHE A 555 7.61 -16.78 -4.22
C PHE A 555 6.67 -17.02 -3.03
N LEU A 556 6.59 -18.26 -2.55
CA LEU A 556 5.71 -18.62 -1.42
C LEU A 556 6.17 -18.00 -0.08
N ALA A 557 7.46 -17.69 0.05
CA ALA A 557 8.00 -17.04 1.23
C ALA A 557 7.76 -15.53 1.23
N SER A 558 7.74 -14.87 0.07
CA SER A 558 7.76 -13.42 -0.05
C SER A 558 6.37 -12.79 -0.17
N SER A 559 6.31 -11.46 -0.25
CA SER A 559 5.07 -10.73 -0.51
C SER A 559 4.53 -10.93 -1.93
N ALA A 560 5.29 -11.57 -2.82
CA ALA A 560 4.86 -11.90 -4.17
C ALA A 560 3.69 -12.90 -4.20
N CYS A 561 3.57 -13.76 -3.18
CA CYS A 561 2.47 -14.71 -3.02
C CYS A 561 1.37 -14.17 -2.07
N ALA A 562 1.12 -12.85 -2.05
CA ALA A 562 0.03 -12.30 -1.26
C ALA A 562 -1.31 -12.91 -1.70
N THR A 563 -1.98 -13.60 -0.78
CA THR A 563 -3.33 -14.12 -0.96
C THR A 563 -4.30 -13.30 -0.13
N ILE A 564 -5.49 -13.11 -0.66
CA ILE A 564 -6.64 -12.52 0.02
C ILE A 564 -7.74 -13.55 0.12
N GLN A 565 -8.63 -13.39 1.10
CA GLN A 565 -9.91 -14.08 1.10
C GLN A 565 -10.93 -13.33 0.25
N ALA A 566 -11.77 -14.09 -0.44
CA ALA A 566 -12.86 -13.59 -1.28
C ALA A 566 -14.10 -14.45 -1.09
N SER A 567 -15.28 -13.84 -1.05
CA SER A 567 -16.54 -14.57 -1.19
C SER A 567 -16.93 -14.64 -2.66
N CYS A 568 -16.94 -15.84 -3.22
CA CYS A 568 -17.21 -16.09 -4.63
C CYS A 568 -18.46 -16.93 -4.83
N LEU A 569 -19.24 -16.57 -5.84
CA LEU A 569 -20.42 -17.29 -6.28
C LEU A 569 -20.01 -18.35 -7.29
N HIS A 570 -20.21 -19.64 -6.95
CA HIS A 570 -19.88 -20.79 -7.80
C HIS A 570 -21.08 -21.34 -8.57
N GLY A 571 -22.29 -21.00 -8.13
CA GLY A 571 -23.55 -21.44 -8.70
C GLY A 571 -24.72 -20.72 -8.05
N VAL A 572 -25.95 -21.09 -8.41
CA VAL A 572 -27.16 -20.54 -7.79
C VAL A 572 -27.10 -20.75 -6.27
N ARG A 573 -27.09 -19.63 -5.53
CA ARG A 573 -27.02 -19.56 -4.07
C ARG A 573 -25.81 -20.24 -3.43
N ASP A 574 -24.77 -20.52 -4.20
CA ASP A 574 -23.56 -21.22 -3.76
C ASP A 574 -22.41 -20.21 -3.58
N LEU A 575 -22.43 -19.50 -2.45
CA LEU A 575 -21.37 -18.57 -2.03
C LEU A 575 -20.35 -19.30 -1.16
N ARG A 576 -19.07 -19.17 -1.50
CA ARG A 576 -17.96 -19.81 -0.79
C ARG A 576 -16.86 -18.79 -0.51
N THR A 577 -16.31 -18.83 0.70
CA THR A 577 -15.06 -18.14 1.01
C THR A 577 -13.90 -18.93 0.39
N GLU A 578 -13.10 -18.29 -0.44
CA GLU A 578 -11.94 -18.88 -1.09
C GLU A 578 -10.73 -17.95 -1.04
N GLN A 579 -9.54 -18.55 -1.08
CA GLN A 579 -8.30 -17.80 -1.25
C GLN A 579 -8.10 -17.43 -2.71
N ARG A 580 -7.71 -16.19 -2.94
CA ARG A 580 -7.33 -15.68 -4.26
C ARG A 580 -5.98 -15.00 -4.17
N PHE A 581 -5.19 -15.09 -5.22
CA PHE A 581 -3.98 -14.29 -5.35
C PHE A 581 -4.37 -12.84 -5.64
N LEU A 582 -3.74 -11.92 -4.91
CA LEU A 582 -3.79 -10.51 -5.23
C LEU A 582 -2.40 -10.07 -5.62
N GLU A 583 -2.22 -9.76 -6.90
CA GLU A 583 -1.01 -9.12 -7.38
C GLU A 583 -0.87 -7.72 -6.75
N PRO A 584 0.34 -7.15 -6.67
CA PRO A 584 0.49 -5.73 -6.35
C PRO A 584 -0.26 -4.84 -7.35
N PRO A 585 -0.61 -3.60 -6.98
CA PRO A 585 -1.27 -2.70 -7.90
C PRO A 585 -0.35 -2.39 -9.07
N LEU A 586 -0.92 -2.33 -10.29
CA LEU A 586 -0.21 -1.81 -11.45
C LEU A 586 0.23 -0.34 -11.20
N PRO A 587 1.18 0.20 -11.99
CA PRO A 587 1.66 1.56 -11.83
C PRO A 587 0.57 2.63 -11.67
N SER A 588 -0.56 2.51 -12.38
CA SER A 588 -1.68 3.47 -12.33
C SER A 588 -2.81 3.09 -11.34
N GLU A 589 -2.59 2.06 -10.52
CA GLU A 589 -3.58 1.51 -9.60
C GLU A 589 -3.25 1.80 -8.13
N LEU A 590 -4.26 1.68 -7.29
CA LEU A 590 -4.14 1.58 -5.84
C LEU A 590 -4.47 0.15 -5.43
N GLN A 591 -3.79 -0.37 -4.40
CA GLN A 591 -4.30 -1.51 -3.66
C GLN A 591 -5.10 -1.01 -2.47
N ILE A 592 -6.27 -1.59 -2.27
CA ILE A 592 -7.28 -1.08 -1.35
C ILE A 592 -7.80 -2.24 -0.53
N ALA A 593 -7.62 -2.17 0.79
CA ALA A 593 -8.29 -3.05 1.73
C ALA A 593 -9.76 -2.63 1.83
N ILE A 594 -10.67 -3.50 1.42
CA ILE A 594 -12.10 -3.22 1.45
C ILE A 594 -12.56 -3.18 2.91
N ARG A 595 -13.40 -2.19 3.25
CA ARG A 595 -13.92 -2.03 4.61
C ARG A 595 -15.42 -2.15 4.68
N SER A 596 -16.13 -1.65 3.68
CA SER A 596 -17.59 -1.69 3.67
C SER A 596 -18.07 -1.92 2.24
N THR A 597 -18.94 -2.92 2.07
CA THR A 597 -19.60 -3.22 0.80
C THR A 597 -21.11 -3.34 1.02
N GLY A 598 -21.89 -2.51 0.31
CA GLY A 598 -23.34 -2.62 0.25
C GLY A 598 -23.77 -3.73 -0.71
N ILE A 599 -24.79 -4.51 -0.33
CA ILE A 599 -25.40 -5.52 -1.20
C ILE A 599 -26.46 -4.84 -2.07
N CYS A 600 -26.35 -5.00 -3.39
CA CYS A 600 -27.30 -4.45 -4.36
C CYS A 600 -28.34 -5.50 -4.82
N GLY A 601 -29.43 -5.03 -5.42
CA GLY A 601 -30.40 -5.90 -6.10
C GLY A 601 -29.79 -6.68 -7.28
N SER A 602 -28.81 -6.10 -7.98
CA SER A 602 -28.08 -6.81 -9.05
C SER A 602 -27.22 -7.96 -8.51
N ASP A 603 -26.60 -7.81 -7.33
CA ASP A 603 -25.91 -8.91 -6.66
C ASP A 603 -26.92 -10.02 -6.26
N GLN A 604 -28.13 -9.65 -5.83
CA GLN A 604 -29.21 -10.61 -5.55
C GLN A 604 -29.67 -11.36 -6.79
N HIS A 605 -29.73 -10.72 -7.96
CA HIS A 605 -30.05 -11.43 -9.21
C HIS A 605 -28.99 -12.46 -9.56
N TYR A 606 -27.70 -12.11 -9.49
CA TYR A 606 -26.62 -13.08 -9.68
C TYR A 606 -26.69 -14.20 -8.65
N TYR A 607 -26.87 -13.89 -7.36
CA TYR A 607 -26.99 -14.89 -6.31
C TYR A 607 -28.15 -15.88 -6.54
N ASN A 608 -29.31 -15.41 -6.97
CA ASN A 608 -30.50 -16.25 -7.15
C ASN A 608 -30.59 -16.97 -8.50
N HIS A 609 -29.95 -16.45 -9.55
CA HIS A 609 -30.12 -16.97 -10.91
C HIS A 609 -28.81 -17.35 -11.59
N PHE A 610 -27.66 -17.07 -10.97
CA PHE A 610 -26.33 -17.19 -11.58
C PHE A 610 -26.20 -16.41 -12.91
N ALA A 611 -27.02 -15.36 -13.04
CA ALA A 611 -27.15 -14.49 -14.20
C ALA A 611 -27.83 -13.17 -13.81
N ASN A 612 -27.67 -12.14 -14.64
CA ASN A 612 -28.44 -10.90 -14.55
C ASN A 612 -28.97 -10.55 -15.94
N GLY A 613 -30.25 -10.82 -16.19
CA GLY A 613 -30.81 -10.85 -17.55
C GLY A 613 -30.04 -11.85 -18.42
N ASP A 614 -29.63 -11.42 -19.62
CA ASP A 614 -28.86 -12.24 -20.56
C ASP A 614 -27.36 -12.34 -20.21
N ILE A 615 -26.93 -11.75 -19.09
CA ILE A 615 -25.52 -11.76 -18.66
C ILE A 615 -25.27 -12.96 -17.75
N LEU A 616 -24.75 -14.04 -18.33
CA LEU A 616 -24.47 -15.31 -17.65
C LEU A 616 -23.10 -15.33 -16.96
N VAL A 617 -23.05 -15.91 -15.75
CA VAL A 617 -21.80 -16.23 -15.06
C VAL A 617 -21.17 -17.50 -15.67
N ARG A 618 -19.89 -17.42 -16.03
CA ARG A 618 -19.08 -18.43 -16.74
C ARG A 618 -17.89 -18.94 -15.92
N GLU A 619 -17.53 -18.23 -14.85
CA GLU A 619 -16.51 -18.61 -13.87
C GLU A 619 -16.93 -18.11 -12.48
N PRO A 620 -16.41 -18.66 -11.38
CA PRO A 620 -16.71 -18.16 -10.05
C PRO A 620 -16.52 -16.65 -9.93
N LEU A 621 -17.55 -15.97 -9.45
CA LEU A 621 -17.64 -14.51 -9.46
C LEU A 621 -17.71 -13.98 -8.02
N SER A 622 -16.71 -13.22 -7.59
CA SER A 622 -16.86 -12.39 -6.39
C SER A 622 -17.92 -11.31 -6.66
N LEU A 623 -18.87 -11.14 -5.74
CA LEU A 623 -19.95 -10.16 -5.86
C LEU A 623 -19.60 -8.83 -5.15
N GLY A 624 -20.52 -7.86 -5.18
CA GLY A 624 -20.40 -6.56 -4.52
C GLY A 624 -19.69 -5.50 -5.37
N HIS A 625 -20.26 -4.31 -5.40
CA HIS A 625 -19.76 -3.19 -6.20
C HIS A 625 -20.04 -1.81 -5.57
N GLU A 626 -20.78 -1.76 -4.47
CA GLU A 626 -21.03 -0.53 -3.73
C GLU A 626 -20.05 -0.47 -2.56
N SER A 627 -18.87 0.13 -2.73
CA SER A 627 -17.78 -0.12 -1.78
C SER A 627 -16.86 1.04 -1.50
N SER A 628 -16.26 0.97 -0.31
CA SER A 628 -15.18 1.83 0.13
C SER A 628 -14.14 1.03 0.92
N GLY A 629 -12.95 1.60 1.05
CA GLY A 629 -11.83 0.94 1.70
C GLY A 629 -10.72 1.90 2.09
N ILE A 630 -9.59 1.30 2.46
CA ILE A 630 -8.36 1.99 2.87
C ILE A 630 -7.25 1.67 1.87
N VAL A 631 -6.56 2.69 1.38
CA VAL A 631 -5.40 2.51 0.50
C VAL A 631 -4.27 1.82 1.30
N THR A 632 -3.81 0.66 0.82
CA THR A 632 -2.71 -0.10 1.42
C THR A 632 -1.42 -0.04 0.61
N SER A 633 -1.52 0.19 -0.70
CA SER A 633 -0.39 0.39 -1.60
C SER A 633 -0.77 1.29 -2.77
N ILE A 634 0.23 1.93 -3.37
CA ILE A 634 0.06 2.93 -4.44
C ILE A 634 1.03 2.57 -5.57
N GLY A 635 0.50 2.48 -6.80
CA GLY A 635 1.30 2.27 -8.00
C GLY A 635 2.18 3.48 -8.33
N SER A 636 3.30 3.22 -9.02
CA SER A 636 4.34 4.22 -9.32
C SER A 636 3.89 5.42 -10.16
N ASP A 637 2.87 5.26 -11.00
CA ASP A 637 2.39 6.28 -11.94
C ASP A 637 1.22 7.09 -11.36
N VAL A 638 0.78 6.77 -10.13
CA VAL A 638 -0.23 7.56 -9.45
C VAL A 638 0.41 8.89 -9.03
N PRO A 639 -0.13 10.06 -9.44
CA PRO A 639 0.46 11.34 -9.11
C PRO A 639 0.65 11.52 -7.60
N LEU A 640 1.82 12.02 -7.21
CA LEU A 640 2.17 12.24 -5.81
C LEU A 640 1.19 13.17 -5.12
N GLY A 641 0.94 12.91 -3.83
CA GLY A 641 0.00 13.68 -3.01
C GLY A 641 -1.48 13.42 -3.36
N LYS A 642 -1.78 12.80 -4.52
CA LYS A 642 -3.16 12.44 -4.88
C LYS A 642 -3.76 11.42 -3.91
N PHE A 643 -2.95 10.46 -3.45
CA PHE A 643 -3.31 9.48 -2.43
C PHE A 643 -2.13 9.23 -1.48
N ALA A 644 -2.45 8.81 -0.25
CA ALA A 644 -1.49 8.30 0.73
C ALA A 644 -1.97 6.93 1.25
N VAL A 645 -1.03 6.07 1.65
CA VAL A 645 -1.37 4.83 2.36
C VAL A 645 -2.09 5.21 3.66
N GLY A 646 -3.23 4.58 3.93
CA GLY A 646 -4.14 4.93 5.01
C GLY A 646 -5.31 5.83 4.60
N ASP A 647 -5.30 6.42 3.40
CA ASP A 647 -6.43 7.20 2.89
C ASP A 647 -7.69 6.32 2.79
N ARG A 648 -8.82 6.85 3.25
CA ARG A 648 -10.14 6.26 2.97
C ARG A 648 -10.58 6.66 1.58
N VAL A 649 -11.11 5.70 0.82
CA VAL A 649 -11.54 5.93 -0.56
C VAL A 649 -12.87 5.24 -0.85
N ALA A 650 -13.76 5.92 -1.58
CA ALA A 650 -14.91 5.31 -2.25
C ALA A 650 -14.50 4.85 -3.66
N LEU A 651 -15.10 3.76 -4.12
CA LEU A 651 -14.69 3.07 -5.34
C LEU A 651 -15.72 3.27 -6.46
N GLU A 652 -15.35 3.98 -7.51
CA GLU A 652 -16.13 3.99 -8.75
C GLU A 652 -15.77 2.75 -9.57
N VAL A 653 -16.60 1.72 -9.47
CA VAL A 653 -16.27 0.36 -9.93
C VAL A 653 -16.43 0.10 -11.44
N GLY A 654 -16.86 1.11 -12.20
CA GLY A 654 -16.96 1.04 -13.65
C GLY A 654 -15.67 1.47 -14.34
N LYS A 655 -15.04 0.55 -15.07
CA LYS A 655 -13.84 0.80 -15.88
C LYS A 655 -14.22 0.93 -17.37
N PRO A 656 -14.37 2.15 -17.91
CA PRO A 656 -14.56 2.36 -19.34
C PRO A 656 -13.24 2.16 -20.11
N CYS A 657 -13.28 2.20 -21.45
CA CYS A 657 -12.07 2.12 -22.27
C CYS A 657 -11.33 3.45 -22.44
N GLU A 658 -11.93 4.57 -22.02
CA GLU A 658 -11.38 5.93 -22.02
C GLU A 658 -11.05 6.56 -23.39
N GLU A 659 -11.02 5.78 -24.46
CA GLU A 659 -10.59 6.24 -25.79
C GLU A 659 -11.75 6.51 -26.77
N CYS A 660 -12.93 5.94 -26.55
CA CYS A 660 -14.06 6.08 -27.48
C CYS A 660 -14.75 7.44 -27.37
N GLY A 661 -15.52 7.82 -28.40
CA GLY A 661 -16.25 9.11 -28.45
C GLY A 661 -17.10 9.37 -27.20
N LEU A 662 -17.87 8.36 -26.76
CA LEU A 662 -18.70 8.47 -25.54
C LEU A 662 -17.87 8.75 -24.27
N CYS A 663 -16.66 8.20 -24.16
CA CYS A 663 -15.78 8.49 -23.01
C CYS A 663 -15.29 9.93 -23.07
N LYS A 664 -14.91 10.41 -24.26
CA LYS A 664 -14.45 11.79 -24.48
C LYS A 664 -15.55 12.82 -24.27
N GLU A 665 -16.81 12.46 -24.55
CA GLU A 665 -18.00 13.27 -24.28
C GLU A 665 -18.44 13.23 -22.79
N GLY A 666 -17.74 12.49 -21.93
CA GLY A 666 -18.10 12.34 -20.50
C GLY A 666 -19.26 11.38 -20.24
N ARG A 667 -19.72 10.63 -21.25
CA ARG A 667 -20.77 9.58 -21.17
C ARG A 667 -20.18 8.18 -21.07
N TYR A 668 -19.12 8.03 -20.29
CA TYR A 668 -18.37 6.78 -20.20
C TYR A 668 -19.19 5.61 -19.62
N ASN A 669 -20.28 5.88 -18.89
CA ASN A 669 -21.18 4.87 -18.33
C ASN A 669 -21.82 3.93 -19.36
N ILE A 670 -21.99 4.42 -20.59
CA ILE A 670 -22.52 3.66 -21.73
C ILE A 670 -21.43 3.26 -22.72
N CYS A 671 -20.17 3.23 -22.28
CA CYS A 671 -19.06 2.71 -23.09
C CYS A 671 -19.33 1.25 -23.49
N PRO A 672 -19.20 0.88 -24.78
CA PRO A 672 -19.43 -0.51 -25.23
C PRO A 672 -18.41 -1.50 -24.65
N LYS A 673 -17.20 -1.01 -24.33
CA LYS A 673 -16.11 -1.77 -23.70
C LYS A 673 -16.09 -1.65 -22.16
N MET A 674 -17.17 -1.17 -21.55
CA MET A 674 -17.29 -1.03 -20.10
C MET A 674 -17.12 -2.39 -19.39
N SER A 675 -16.17 -2.45 -18.47
CA SER A 675 -16.04 -3.52 -17.48
C SER A 675 -16.52 -2.99 -16.13
N PHE A 676 -17.32 -3.77 -15.38
CA PHE A 676 -17.92 -3.31 -14.12
C PHE A 676 -17.80 -4.41 -13.07
N ARG A 677 -17.31 -4.08 -11.86
CA ARG A 677 -17.14 -5.09 -10.81
C ARG A 677 -18.46 -5.73 -10.41
N SER A 678 -18.43 -7.00 -10.01
CA SER A 678 -19.63 -7.81 -9.76
C SER A 678 -20.55 -7.95 -10.99
N SER A 679 -19.98 -7.88 -12.19
CA SER A 679 -20.73 -8.11 -13.43
C SER A 679 -20.02 -9.12 -14.32
N ALA A 680 -20.77 -10.13 -14.74
CA ALA A 680 -20.32 -11.14 -15.69
C ALA A 680 -20.30 -10.67 -17.15
N LYS A 681 -20.51 -9.36 -17.41
CA LYS A 681 -20.58 -8.78 -18.75
C LYS A 681 -19.29 -8.95 -19.54
N SER A 682 -18.13 -8.72 -18.91
CA SER A 682 -16.82 -8.94 -19.53
C SER A 682 -16.33 -10.37 -19.29
N PHE A 683 -15.44 -10.84 -20.17
CA PHE A 683 -14.67 -12.07 -19.95
C PHE A 683 -13.17 -11.78 -20.14
N PRO A 684 -12.29 -12.17 -19.19
CA PRO A 684 -12.62 -12.73 -17.86
C PRO A 684 -13.54 -11.82 -17.03
N HIS A 685 -14.28 -12.39 -16.08
CA HIS A 685 -15.26 -11.62 -15.33
C HIS A 685 -14.56 -10.60 -14.44
N PHE A 686 -15.12 -9.39 -14.38
CA PHE A 686 -14.56 -8.38 -13.51
C PHE A 686 -15.03 -8.61 -12.08
N GLN A 687 -14.14 -9.18 -11.29
CA GLN A 687 -14.41 -9.62 -9.93
C GLN A 687 -14.91 -8.47 -9.05
N GLY A 688 -15.88 -8.77 -8.19
CA GLY A 688 -16.49 -7.87 -7.23
C GLY A 688 -15.55 -7.42 -6.11
N THR A 689 -16.14 -6.84 -5.08
CA THR A 689 -15.46 -6.18 -3.95
C THR A 689 -15.66 -6.91 -2.63
N LEU A 690 -16.45 -7.98 -2.58
CA LEU A 690 -16.56 -8.86 -1.42
C LEU A 690 -15.32 -9.75 -1.27
N GLN A 691 -14.18 -9.10 -1.03
CA GLN A 691 -12.84 -9.63 -0.88
C GLN A 691 -12.08 -8.75 0.12
N GLU A 692 -11.03 -9.25 0.79
CA GLU A 692 -10.27 -8.47 1.77
C GLU A 692 -9.57 -7.25 1.16
N ALA A 693 -9.08 -7.37 -0.08
CA ALA A 693 -8.48 -6.27 -0.81
C ALA A 693 -8.65 -6.42 -2.32
N ILE A 694 -8.48 -5.32 -3.05
CA ILE A 694 -8.48 -5.29 -4.51
C ILE A 694 -7.41 -4.33 -5.02
N ASN A 695 -7.01 -4.49 -6.29
CA ASN A 695 -6.36 -3.41 -7.04
C ASN A 695 -7.41 -2.66 -7.85
N ALA A 696 -7.39 -1.34 -7.82
CA ALA A 696 -8.30 -0.50 -8.60
C ALA A 696 -7.55 0.68 -9.24
N PRO A 697 -7.88 1.08 -10.48
CA PRO A 697 -7.27 2.26 -11.08
C PRO A 697 -7.46 3.50 -10.22
N ALA A 698 -6.36 4.20 -9.93
CA ALA A 698 -6.36 5.37 -9.05
C ALA A 698 -7.20 6.53 -9.60
N LYS A 699 -7.52 6.50 -10.90
CA LYS A 699 -8.44 7.44 -11.55
C LYS A 699 -9.88 7.27 -11.08
N TRP A 700 -10.29 6.05 -10.73
CA TRP A 700 -11.66 5.69 -10.35
C TRP A 700 -11.81 5.48 -8.84
N CYS A 701 -10.81 5.91 -8.07
CA CYS A 701 -10.87 5.95 -6.61
C CYS A 701 -11.04 7.40 -6.17
N HIS A 702 -11.86 7.63 -5.14
CA HIS A 702 -12.21 8.98 -4.68
C HIS A 702 -11.96 9.09 -3.18
N ARG A 703 -11.06 9.99 -2.76
CA ARG A 703 -10.71 10.19 -1.34
C ARG A 703 -11.94 10.65 -0.55
N LEU A 704 -12.17 10.01 0.58
CA LEU A 704 -13.23 10.37 1.52
C LEU A 704 -12.70 11.37 2.56
N PRO A 705 -13.42 12.49 2.80
CA PRO A 705 -13.09 13.41 3.88
C PRO A 705 -13.14 12.73 5.26
N PRO A 706 -12.45 13.28 6.28
CA PRO A 706 -12.49 12.74 7.63
C PRO A 706 -13.90 12.57 8.22
N SER A 707 -14.85 13.42 7.81
CA SER A 707 -16.25 13.41 8.23
C SER A 707 -17.09 12.28 7.61
N VAL A 708 -16.62 11.63 6.55
CA VAL A 708 -17.35 10.57 5.84
C VAL A 708 -16.76 9.20 6.21
N SER A 709 -17.60 8.33 6.76
CA SER A 709 -17.24 6.96 7.12
C SER A 709 -17.11 6.05 5.90
N THR A 710 -16.53 4.86 6.08
CA THR A 710 -16.48 3.85 5.00
C THR A 710 -17.88 3.33 4.65
N GLU A 711 -18.78 3.19 5.62
CA GLU A 711 -20.16 2.78 5.35
C GLU A 711 -20.89 3.82 4.48
N GLU A 712 -20.76 5.11 4.78
CA GLU A 712 -21.30 6.19 3.93
C GLU A 712 -20.59 6.24 2.57
N GLY A 713 -19.28 5.99 2.55
CA GLY A 713 -18.50 5.86 1.31
C GLY A 713 -19.03 4.76 0.38
N ALA A 714 -19.53 3.64 0.93
CA ALA A 714 -20.15 2.58 0.17
C ALA A 714 -21.51 3.01 -0.43
N LEU A 715 -22.24 3.92 0.23
CA LEU A 715 -23.49 4.49 -0.26
C LEU A 715 -23.28 5.50 -1.41
N VAL A 716 -22.05 5.95 -1.70
CA VAL A 716 -21.76 6.87 -2.81
C VAL A 716 -22.12 6.24 -4.17
N GLU A 717 -22.02 4.92 -4.30
CA GLU A 717 -22.39 4.18 -5.51
C GLU A 717 -23.89 4.30 -5.81
N PRO A 718 -24.81 3.89 -4.91
CA PRO A 718 -26.24 4.02 -5.18
C PRO A 718 -26.70 5.49 -5.17
N LEU A 719 -26.04 6.37 -4.39
CA LEU A 719 -26.28 7.81 -4.45
C LEU A 719 -25.93 8.38 -5.83
N SER A 720 -24.87 7.87 -6.47
CA SER A 720 -24.48 8.26 -7.82
C SER A 720 -25.53 7.94 -8.86
N VAL A 721 -26.26 6.82 -8.71
CA VAL A 721 -27.41 6.49 -9.58
C VAL A 721 -28.49 7.57 -9.48
N ALA A 722 -28.83 7.99 -8.26
CA ALA A 722 -29.80 9.07 -8.01
C ALA A 722 -29.34 10.40 -8.63
N ILE A 723 -28.08 10.80 -8.40
CA ILE A 723 -27.49 12.02 -8.97
C ILE A 723 -27.57 11.99 -10.50
N HIS A 724 -27.22 10.86 -11.12
CA HIS A 724 -27.25 10.74 -12.57
C HIS A 724 -28.68 10.82 -13.12
N GLY A 725 -29.65 10.17 -12.45
CA GLY A 725 -31.06 10.23 -12.80
C GLY A 725 -31.61 11.65 -12.75
N ILE A 726 -31.28 12.43 -11.71
CA ILE A 726 -31.73 13.82 -11.57
C ILE A 726 -31.07 14.73 -12.62
N ARG A 727 -29.76 14.56 -12.90
CA ARG A 727 -29.09 15.28 -14.00
C ARG A 727 -29.73 14.97 -15.34
N ARG A 728 -30.13 13.72 -15.57
CA ARG A 728 -30.82 13.26 -16.78
C ARG A 728 -32.23 13.82 -16.91
N ALA A 729 -32.90 14.10 -15.79
CA ALA A 729 -34.21 14.75 -15.73
C ALA A 729 -34.14 16.24 -16.14
N ALA A 730 -33.00 16.91 -15.89
CA ALA A 730 -32.81 18.33 -16.16
C ALA A 730 -33.94 19.21 -15.56
N LEU A 731 -34.20 19.00 -14.26
CA LEU A 731 -35.30 19.66 -13.56
C LEU A 731 -35.13 21.18 -13.49
N THR A 732 -36.23 21.90 -13.62
CA THR A 732 -36.29 23.33 -13.29
C THR A 732 -36.35 23.51 -11.77
N PRO A 733 -35.70 24.55 -11.20
CA PRO A 733 -35.83 24.86 -9.77
C PRO A 733 -37.30 24.97 -9.37
N GLY A 734 -37.67 24.36 -8.22
CA GLY A 734 -39.05 24.34 -7.75
C GLY A 734 -39.95 23.28 -8.42
N ALA A 735 -39.40 22.34 -9.19
CA ALA A 735 -40.15 21.23 -9.75
C ALA A 735 -40.83 20.38 -8.67
N THR A 736 -42.07 19.95 -8.95
CA THR A 736 -42.81 18.96 -8.20
C THR A 736 -42.46 17.55 -8.69
N THR A 737 -42.17 16.63 -7.78
CA THR A 737 -41.60 15.33 -8.13
C THR A 737 -42.29 14.18 -7.42
N LEU A 738 -42.44 13.07 -8.14
CA LEU A 738 -42.93 11.80 -7.61
C LEU A 738 -41.82 10.76 -7.72
N VAL A 739 -41.54 10.05 -6.64
CA VAL A 739 -40.66 8.88 -6.61
C VAL A 739 -41.50 7.63 -6.38
N ILE A 740 -41.52 6.73 -7.36
CA ILE A 740 -42.23 5.46 -7.27
C ILE A 740 -41.25 4.37 -6.83
N GLY A 741 -41.47 3.82 -5.64
CA GLY A 741 -40.62 2.87 -4.94
C GLY A 741 -39.84 3.53 -3.80
N ALA A 742 -40.03 3.07 -2.57
CA ALA A 742 -39.33 3.53 -1.36
C ALA A 742 -38.26 2.52 -0.89
N GLY A 743 -37.63 1.81 -1.84
CA GLY A 743 -36.38 1.09 -1.60
C GLY A 743 -35.17 2.02 -1.51
N ALA A 744 -33.96 1.46 -1.32
CA ALA A 744 -32.74 2.25 -1.16
C ALA A 744 -32.51 3.29 -2.29
N VAL A 745 -32.68 2.90 -3.56
CA VAL A 745 -32.51 3.81 -4.71
C VAL A 745 -33.55 4.93 -4.73
N GLY A 746 -34.81 4.61 -4.43
CA GLY A 746 -35.87 5.61 -4.39
C GLY A 746 -35.70 6.61 -3.24
N LEU A 747 -35.31 6.13 -2.06
CA LEU A 747 -34.97 6.99 -0.92
C LEU A 747 -33.77 7.90 -1.25
N LEU A 748 -32.70 7.38 -1.85
CA LEU A 748 -31.56 8.20 -2.27
C LEU A 748 -31.94 9.22 -3.37
N THR A 749 -32.86 8.86 -4.25
CA THR A 749 -33.43 9.78 -5.26
C THR A 749 -34.21 10.90 -4.58
N ALA A 750 -35.09 10.59 -3.63
CA ALA A 750 -35.83 11.58 -2.85
C ALA A 750 -34.90 12.51 -2.05
N ALA A 751 -33.87 11.95 -1.41
CA ALA A 751 -32.84 12.73 -0.72
C ALA A 751 -32.13 13.73 -1.63
N MET A 752 -31.72 13.29 -2.84
CA MET A 752 -31.05 14.18 -3.78
C MET A 752 -31.98 15.21 -4.42
N LEU A 753 -33.26 14.90 -4.61
CA LEU A 753 -34.25 15.87 -5.07
C LEU A 753 -34.37 17.07 -4.11
N ARG A 754 -34.30 16.80 -2.80
CA ARG A 754 -34.28 17.84 -1.76
C ARG A 754 -33.06 18.75 -1.91
N VAL A 755 -31.88 18.17 -2.09
CA VAL A 755 -30.63 18.91 -2.33
C VAL A 755 -30.72 19.76 -3.60
N THR A 756 -31.29 19.24 -4.69
CA THR A 756 -31.40 19.96 -5.97
C THR A 756 -32.52 21.00 -6.02
N GLY A 757 -33.38 21.06 -5.00
CA GLY A 757 -34.37 22.14 -4.85
C GLY A 757 -35.73 21.87 -5.49
N SER A 758 -36.18 20.61 -5.50
CA SER A 758 -37.60 20.30 -5.75
C SER A 758 -38.48 20.98 -4.69
N SER A 759 -39.60 21.56 -5.11
CA SER A 759 -40.53 22.27 -4.21
C SER A 759 -41.40 21.31 -3.40
N LYS A 760 -41.68 20.14 -3.98
CA LYS A 760 -42.48 19.09 -3.35
C LYS A 760 -41.99 17.72 -3.82
N ILE A 761 -41.70 16.85 -2.87
CA ILE A 761 -41.23 15.48 -3.10
C ILE A 761 -42.28 14.53 -2.54
N VAL A 762 -42.95 13.79 -3.42
CA VAL A 762 -43.90 12.74 -3.08
C VAL A 762 -43.24 11.39 -3.31
N ILE A 763 -43.40 10.46 -2.37
CA ILE A 763 -42.89 9.09 -2.53
C ILE A 763 -44.01 8.08 -2.33
N CYS A 764 -43.95 6.95 -3.04
CA CYS A 764 -44.89 5.87 -2.85
C CYS A 764 -44.27 4.49 -2.91
N ASP A 765 -44.90 3.54 -2.23
CA ASP A 765 -44.52 2.14 -2.22
C ASP A 765 -45.75 1.31 -1.84
N ILE A 766 -45.72 0.02 -2.14
CA ILE A 766 -46.74 -0.94 -1.67
C ILE A 766 -46.59 -1.25 -0.18
N GLU A 767 -45.38 -1.08 0.38
CA GLU A 767 -45.08 -1.33 1.78
C GLU A 767 -45.15 -0.03 2.60
N GLY A 768 -46.19 0.09 3.42
CA GLY A 768 -46.44 1.29 4.24
C GLY A 768 -45.30 1.61 5.22
N ARG A 769 -44.56 0.62 5.71
CA ARG A 769 -43.39 0.88 6.58
C ARG A 769 -42.29 1.67 5.86
N ARG A 770 -42.08 1.43 4.56
CA ARG A 770 -41.09 2.15 3.75
C ARG A 770 -41.53 3.59 3.47
N VAL A 771 -42.82 3.77 3.18
CA VAL A 771 -43.42 5.11 3.02
C VAL A 771 -43.29 5.92 4.30
N ASN A 772 -43.62 5.32 5.45
CA ASN A 772 -43.49 5.96 6.76
C ASN A 772 -42.03 6.27 7.11
N PHE A 773 -41.09 5.37 6.77
CA PHE A 773 -39.67 5.63 6.95
C PHE A 773 -39.22 6.86 6.15
N ALA A 774 -39.68 6.99 4.91
CA ALA A 774 -39.31 8.10 4.04
C ALA A 774 -39.79 9.46 4.58
N THR A 775 -41.04 9.55 5.03
CA THR A 775 -41.59 10.80 5.56
C THR A 775 -41.07 11.13 6.96
N ALA A 776 -40.97 10.13 7.85
CA ALA A 776 -40.49 10.33 9.22
C ALA A 776 -39.00 10.70 9.30
N ASN A 777 -38.22 10.37 8.28
CA ASN A 777 -36.79 10.74 8.19
C ASN A 777 -36.53 11.82 7.13
N GLU A 778 -37.55 12.58 6.74
CA GLU A 778 -37.43 13.77 5.89
C GLU A 778 -36.89 13.50 4.47
N PHE A 779 -36.95 12.26 3.99
CA PHE A 779 -36.61 11.94 2.59
C PHE A 779 -37.65 12.48 1.61
N ALA A 780 -38.93 12.50 2.00
CA ALA A 780 -40.03 13.01 1.19
C ALA A 780 -40.97 13.88 2.03
N ASP A 781 -41.66 14.82 1.39
CA ASP A 781 -42.61 15.73 2.05
C ASP A 781 -43.98 15.08 2.22
N LEU A 782 -44.33 14.15 1.32
CA LEU A 782 -45.56 13.36 1.38
C LEU A 782 -45.27 11.92 0.96
N GLY A 783 -46.00 11.00 1.59
CA GLY A 783 -45.93 9.57 1.29
C GLY A 783 -47.31 9.00 1.06
N PHE A 784 -47.48 8.10 0.08
CA PHE A 784 -48.71 7.33 -0.06
C PHE A 784 -48.44 5.85 -0.29
N VAL A 785 -49.31 5.01 0.28
CA VAL A 785 -49.24 3.56 0.11
C VAL A 785 -50.05 3.17 -1.13
N VAL A 786 -49.40 2.52 -2.09
CA VAL A 786 -50.04 2.07 -3.32
C VAL A 786 -50.92 0.85 -3.02
N PRO A 787 -52.23 0.86 -3.35
CA PRO A 787 -53.06 -0.32 -3.20
C PRO A 787 -52.57 -1.45 -4.12
N MET A 788 -52.30 -2.64 -3.58
CA MET A 788 -51.93 -3.79 -4.40
C MET A 788 -53.15 -4.32 -5.17
N ARG A 789 -53.30 -3.89 -6.43
CA ARG A 789 -54.29 -4.39 -7.39
C ARG A 789 -53.60 -4.82 -8.69
N ARG A 790 -54.11 -5.88 -9.32
CA ARG A 790 -53.66 -6.39 -10.62
C ARG A 790 -54.87 -6.67 -11.50
N GLY A 791 -54.84 -6.16 -12.73
CA GLY A 791 -55.83 -6.46 -13.76
C GLY A 791 -55.52 -7.78 -14.44
N SER A 792 -56.56 -8.43 -14.95
CA SER A 792 -56.49 -9.65 -15.75
C SER A 792 -56.26 -9.36 -17.23
N THR A 793 -56.57 -8.14 -17.69
CA THR A 793 -56.34 -7.66 -19.05
C THR A 793 -55.41 -6.45 -19.09
N ILE A 794 -54.95 -6.07 -20.29
CA ILE A 794 -54.15 -4.86 -20.48
C ILE A 794 -54.97 -3.62 -20.09
N GLU A 795 -56.23 -3.56 -20.51
CA GLU A 795 -57.15 -2.45 -20.26
C GLU A 795 -57.39 -2.26 -18.76
N GLU A 796 -57.60 -3.34 -18.01
CA GLU A 796 -57.75 -3.30 -16.56
C GLU A 796 -56.48 -2.81 -15.86
N ASN A 797 -55.29 -3.27 -16.30
CA ASN A 797 -54.02 -2.80 -15.74
C ASN A 797 -53.78 -1.31 -16.01
N LEU A 798 -54.11 -0.82 -17.22
CA LEU A 798 -54.01 0.59 -17.56
C LEU A 798 -55.01 1.45 -16.76
N GLU A 799 -56.20 0.95 -16.48
CA GLU A 799 -57.17 1.65 -15.62
C GLU A 799 -56.67 1.74 -14.17
N ILE A 800 -56.16 0.63 -13.62
CA ILE A 800 -55.55 0.61 -12.27
C ILE A 800 -54.38 1.59 -12.19
N ALA A 801 -53.54 1.65 -13.22
CA ALA A 801 -52.44 2.61 -13.28
C ALA A 801 -52.93 4.07 -13.32
N ARG A 802 -54.02 4.36 -14.05
CA ARG A 802 -54.63 5.69 -14.10
C ARG A 802 -55.23 6.10 -12.76
N GLU A 803 -55.94 5.20 -12.10
CA GLU A 803 -56.49 5.43 -10.76
C GLU A 803 -55.37 5.67 -9.73
N THR A 804 -54.29 4.89 -9.81
CA THR A 804 -53.12 5.04 -8.93
C THR A 804 -52.43 6.40 -9.17
N ALA A 805 -52.31 6.83 -10.41
CA ALA A 805 -51.79 8.15 -10.76
C ALA A 805 -52.70 9.27 -10.22
N ALA A 806 -54.02 9.12 -10.32
CA ALA A 806 -54.98 10.08 -9.77
C ALA A 806 -54.87 10.19 -8.24
N LEU A 807 -54.63 9.08 -7.53
CA LEU A 807 -54.34 9.09 -6.09
C LEU A 807 -53.06 9.86 -5.78
N ALA A 808 -51.98 9.62 -6.54
CA ALA A 808 -50.70 10.32 -6.37
C ALA A 808 -50.84 11.84 -6.55
N VAL A 809 -51.57 12.26 -7.60
CA VAL A 809 -51.86 13.67 -7.89
C VAL A 809 -52.77 14.28 -6.84
N GLY A 810 -53.80 13.54 -6.41
CA GLY A 810 -54.74 13.96 -5.37
C GLY A 810 -54.10 14.15 -4.00
N ALA A 811 -53.06 13.39 -3.67
CA ALA A 811 -52.34 13.49 -2.39
C ALA A 811 -51.66 14.85 -2.15
N VAL A 812 -51.45 15.66 -3.20
CA VAL A 812 -50.79 16.98 -3.11
C VAL A 812 -51.78 18.11 -2.76
N ARG A 813 -53.10 17.88 -2.78
CA ARG A 813 -54.14 18.93 -2.75
C ARG A 813 -54.19 19.80 -1.48
N GLU A 814 -54.09 21.11 -1.69
CA GLU A 814 -55.12 22.14 -1.38
C GLU A 814 -55.07 23.24 -2.48
N GLY A 815 -55.99 23.23 -3.46
CA GLY A 815 -56.13 24.29 -4.50
C GLY A 815 -56.32 23.82 -5.96
N GLU A 816 -56.85 24.70 -6.82
CA GLU A 816 -56.98 24.46 -8.27
C GLU A 816 -55.64 24.73 -9.00
N GLY A 817 -55.18 23.80 -9.85
CA GLY A 817 -54.06 24.03 -10.78
C GLY A 817 -52.98 22.94 -10.89
N PHE A 818 -52.94 21.93 -10.02
CA PHE A 818 -51.94 20.85 -10.11
C PHE A 818 -52.31 19.82 -11.20
N ALA A 819 -51.65 19.91 -12.36
CA ALA A 819 -51.93 19.08 -13.54
C ALA A 819 -51.10 17.77 -13.62
N GLY A 820 -50.35 17.44 -12.58
CA GLY A 820 -49.42 16.31 -12.52
C GLY A 820 -47.99 16.75 -12.15
N PHE A 821 -47.09 15.78 -11.99
CA PHE A 821 -45.71 16.02 -11.57
C PHE A 821 -44.83 16.47 -12.74
N ASP A 822 -43.92 17.42 -12.49
CA ASP A 822 -42.90 17.85 -13.46
C ASP A 822 -41.99 16.69 -13.86
N ALA A 823 -41.62 15.85 -12.88
CA ALA A 823 -40.87 14.64 -13.11
C ALA A 823 -41.31 13.49 -12.19
N VAL A 824 -41.36 12.29 -12.75
CA VAL A 824 -41.63 11.05 -12.05
C VAL A 824 -40.41 10.13 -12.15
N PHE A 825 -39.85 9.72 -11.02
CA PHE A 825 -38.71 8.81 -10.93
C PHE A 825 -39.20 7.40 -10.61
N GLU A 826 -39.16 6.51 -11.59
CA GLU A 826 -39.57 5.12 -11.44
C GLU A 826 -38.37 4.29 -10.98
N CYS A 827 -38.43 3.79 -9.73
CA CYS A 827 -37.32 3.13 -9.05
C CYS A 827 -37.63 1.65 -8.72
N THR A 828 -38.69 1.06 -9.28
CA THR A 828 -39.09 -0.34 -9.03
C THR A 828 -38.81 -1.27 -10.21
N GLY A 829 -38.87 -0.76 -11.44
CA GLY A 829 -38.81 -1.55 -12.67
C GLY A 829 -40.12 -2.29 -12.98
N VAL A 830 -41.16 -2.13 -12.17
CA VAL A 830 -42.44 -2.82 -12.37
C VAL A 830 -43.26 -2.14 -13.45
N GLU A 831 -43.78 -2.91 -14.41
CA GLU A 831 -44.56 -2.40 -15.55
C GLU A 831 -45.72 -1.49 -15.12
N ALA A 832 -46.53 -1.91 -14.15
CA ALA A 832 -47.64 -1.09 -13.64
C ALA A 832 -47.19 0.25 -13.04
N CYS A 833 -45.98 0.31 -12.47
CA CYS A 833 -45.38 1.54 -11.96
C CYS A 833 -44.95 2.47 -13.10
N MET A 834 -44.42 1.92 -14.19
CA MET A 834 -44.13 2.70 -15.41
C MET A 834 -45.39 3.26 -16.06
N GLN A 835 -46.46 2.46 -16.15
CA GLN A 835 -47.77 2.92 -16.63
C GLN A 835 -48.31 4.06 -15.75
N THR A 836 -48.23 3.90 -14.43
CA THR A 836 -48.64 4.91 -13.45
C THR A 836 -47.80 6.19 -13.59
N ALA A 837 -46.49 6.06 -13.78
CA ALA A 837 -45.59 7.21 -13.93
C ALA A 837 -45.98 8.08 -15.14
N ILE A 838 -46.33 7.44 -16.26
CA ILE A 838 -46.80 8.14 -17.46
C ILE A 838 -48.07 8.94 -17.14
N TYR A 839 -49.07 8.32 -16.53
CA TYR A 839 -50.32 9.01 -16.20
C TYR A 839 -50.17 10.10 -15.12
N ALA A 840 -49.24 9.94 -14.18
CA ALA A 840 -49.00 10.90 -13.10
C ALA A 840 -48.20 12.14 -13.53
N SER A 841 -47.45 12.04 -14.63
CA SER A 841 -46.68 13.16 -15.18
C SER A 841 -47.62 14.23 -15.73
N ARG A 842 -47.29 15.52 -15.57
CA ARG A 842 -48.05 16.59 -16.25
C ARG A 842 -47.76 16.60 -17.76
N PRO A 843 -48.57 17.29 -18.59
CA PRO A 843 -48.17 17.63 -19.95
C PRO A 843 -46.81 18.36 -19.99
N GLY A 844 -45.91 17.91 -20.89
CA GLY A 844 -44.52 18.35 -20.97
C GLY A 844 -43.61 17.86 -19.82
N GLY A 845 -44.11 16.95 -18.98
CA GLY A 845 -43.36 16.34 -17.88
C GLY A 845 -42.42 15.23 -18.33
N LYS A 846 -41.71 14.61 -17.37
CA LYS A 846 -40.69 13.59 -17.65
C LYS A 846 -40.84 12.37 -16.75
N VAL A 847 -40.68 11.18 -17.32
CA VAL A 847 -40.54 9.92 -16.58
C VAL A 847 -39.10 9.45 -16.67
N ILE A 848 -38.45 9.25 -15.52
CA ILE A 848 -37.07 8.81 -15.40
C ILE A 848 -37.08 7.35 -14.98
N MET A 849 -36.59 6.48 -15.87
CA MET A 849 -36.54 5.03 -15.68
C MET A 849 -35.22 4.65 -15.00
N ILE A 850 -35.27 4.41 -13.69
CA ILE A 850 -34.12 3.97 -12.89
C ILE A 850 -34.24 2.49 -12.54
N GLY A 851 -35.44 2.04 -12.18
CA GLY A 851 -35.72 0.65 -11.87
C GLY A 851 -35.52 -0.27 -13.08
N MET A 852 -34.88 -1.41 -12.86
CA MET A 852 -34.67 -2.42 -13.89
C MET A 852 -35.74 -3.51 -13.74
N GLY A 853 -36.58 -3.63 -14.76
CA GLY A 853 -37.72 -4.54 -14.81
C GLY A 853 -37.54 -5.74 -15.72
N THR A 854 -38.67 -6.23 -16.24
CA THR A 854 -38.68 -7.18 -17.36
C THR A 854 -38.11 -6.53 -18.63
N PRO A 855 -37.47 -7.31 -19.53
CA PRO A 855 -36.91 -6.78 -20.78
C PRO A 855 -37.93 -6.13 -21.71
N VAL A 856 -39.21 -6.51 -21.59
CA VAL A 856 -40.33 -5.99 -22.38
C VAL A 856 -41.43 -5.55 -21.43
N GLN A 857 -42.03 -4.39 -21.70
CA GLN A 857 -43.13 -3.82 -20.93
C GLN A 857 -44.21 -3.25 -21.86
N THR A 858 -45.48 -3.43 -21.51
CA THR A 858 -46.65 -2.82 -22.17
C THR A 858 -46.91 -1.44 -21.57
N LEU A 859 -46.77 -0.38 -22.38
CA LEU A 859 -46.87 1.02 -21.92
C LEU A 859 -47.96 1.81 -22.68
N PRO A 860 -48.67 2.75 -22.02
CA PRO A 860 -49.65 3.63 -22.66
C PRO A 860 -48.98 4.74 -23.47
N MET A 861 -48.35 4.37 -24.58
CA MET A 861 -47.57 5.30 -25.41
C MET A 861 -48.40 6.45 -25.98
N SER A 862 -49.67 6.22 -26.29
CA SER A 862 -50.58 7.29 -26.72
C SER A 862 -50.76 8.37 -25.64
N ALA A 863 -50.85 7.97 -24.37
CA ALA A 863 -50.99 8.90 -23.25
C ALA A 863 -49.71 9.71 -22.98
N ALA A 864 -48.53 9.14 -23.27
CA ALA A 864 -47.27 9.88 -23.21
C ALA A 864 -47.14 10.85 -24.39
N ALA A 865 -47.33 10.36 -25.62
CA ALA A 865 -47.13 11.13 -26.84
C ALA A 865 -48.09 12.33 -26.95
N LEU A 866 -49.39 12.13 -26.66
CA LEU A 866 -50.40 13.21 -26.75
C LEU A 866 -50.20 14.34 -25.72
N ARG A 867 -49.34 14.13 -24.72
CA ARG A 867 -49.03 15.10 -23.67
C ARG A 867 -47.55 15.50 -23.66
N GLU A 868 -46.79 15.08 -24.66
CA GLU A 868 -45.33 15.33 -24.75
C GLU A 868 -44.58 14.93 -23.48
N VAL A 869 -44.89 13.75 -22.93
CA VAL A 869 -44.18 13.21 -21.76
C VAL A 869 -42.93 12.46 -22.21
N ASP A 870 -41.76 12.95 -21.81
CA ASP A 870 -40.48 12.31 -22.13
C ASP A 870 -40.27 11.04 -21.30
N LEU A 871 -39.81 9.96 -21.93
CA LEU A 871 -39.35 8.74 -21.25
C LEU A 871 -37.82 8.66 -21.32
N ILE A 872 -37.15 8.76 -20.16
CA ILE A 872 -35.70 8.94 -20.07
C ILE A 872 -35.07 7.77 -19.31
N GLY A 873 -34.23 6.99 -19.99
CA GLY A 873 -33.47 5.91 -19.37
C GLY A 873 -32.28 6.39 -18.55
N VAL A 874 -32.03 5.70 -17.43
CA VAL A 874 -30.84 5.89 -16.58
C VAL A 874 -30.06 4.59 -16.54
N PHE A 875 -28.78 4.64 -16.89
CA PHE A 875 -27.90 3.49 -16.82
C PHE A 875 -26.70 3.81 -15.93
N ARG A 876 -26.75 3.34 -14.68
CA ARG A 876 -25.73 3.59 -13.66
C ARG A 876 -25.51 5.09 -13.46
N TYR A 877 -24.30 5.59 -13.74
CA TYR A 877 -23.89 6.96 -13.50
C TYR A 877 -22.61 7.32 -14.26
N ALA A 878 -22.42 8.62 -14.53
CA ALA A 878 -21.17 9.21 -15.00
C ALA A 878 -20.91 10.57 -14.33
N SER A 879 -19.67 10.80 -13.92
CA SER A 879 -19.13 12.03 -13.31
C SER A 879 -19.87 12.47 -12.04
N THR A 880 -20.25 11.51 -11.18
CA THR A 880 -21.11 11.76 -10.01
C THR A 880 -20.38 11.68 -8.67
N TYR A 881 -19.36 10.84 -8.54
CA TYR A 881 -18.72 10.51 -7.25
C TYR A 881 -18.18 11.75 -6.50
N PRO A 882 -17.41 12.66 -7.12
CA PRO A 882 -16.92 13.85 -6.41
C PRO A 882 -18.05 14.72 -5.84
N TYR A 883 -19.15 14.88 -6.59
CA TYR A 883 -20.31 15.63 -6.12
C TYR A 883 -21.08 14.88 -5.03
N GLY A 884 -21.24 13.56 -5.14
CA GLY A 884 -21.86 12.76 -4.08
C GLY A 884 -21.10 12.86 -2.76
N ILE A 885 -19.76 12.81 -2.82
CA ILE A 885 -18.89 12.93 -1.64
C ILE A 885 -18.99 14.33 -1.03
N SER A 886 -19.00 15.41 -1.82
CA SER A 886 -19.12 16.77 -1.29
C SER A 886 -20.47 17.03 -0.63
N VAL A 887 -21.56 16.48 -1.20
CA VAL A 887 -22.89 16.53 -0.59
C VAL A 887 -22.91 15.78 0.75
N LEU A 888 -22.29 14.59 0.82
CA LEU A 888 -22.19 13.83 2.08
C LEU A 888 -21.33 14.52 3.14
N ALA A 889 -20.25 15.16 2.74
CA ALA A 889 -19.38 15.92 3.63
C ALA A 889 -20.05 17.18 4.21
N GLY A 890 -21.22 17.58 3.68
CA GLY A 890 -21.98 18.72 4.15
C GLY A 890 -21.51 20.06 3.60
N GLU A 891 -20.77 20.08 2.49
CA GLU A 891 -20.22 21.30 1.87
C GLU A 891 -21.31 22.20 1.23
N ASN A 892 -22.56 21.72 1.12
CA ASN A 892 -23.69 22.46 0.55
C ASN A 892 -24.71 22.97 1.60
N LYS A 893 -24.33 23.08 2.88
CA LYS A 893 -25.24 23.48 3.97
C LYS A 893 -25.76 24.93 3.87
N ASP A 894 -25.02 25.84 3.22
CA ASP A 894 -25.33 27.28 3.19
C ASP A 894 -26.57 27.66 2.35
N ALA A 895 -27.13 26.73 1.58
CA ALA A 895 -28.30 26.97 0.73
C ALA A 895 -29.66 26.59 1.37
N GLY A 896 -29.70 26.22 2.67
CA GLY A 896 -30.95 25.84 3.36
C GLY A 896 -31.57 24.52 2.90
N ARG A 897 -30.83 23.71 2.12
CA ARG A 897 -31.26 22.43 1.52
C ARG A 897 -30.29 21.33 1.92
N SER A 898 -30.52 20.73 3.09
CA SER A 898 -29.64 19.67 3.61
C SER A 898 -30.01 18.28 3.08
N LEU A 899 -29.00 17.44 2.85
CA LEU A 899 -29.20 16.03 2.58
C LEU A 899 -29.76 15.37 3.86
N PRO A 900 -30.88 14.62 3.79
CA PRO A 900 -31.33 13.79 4.90
C PRO A 900 -30.23 12.81 5.34
N ASP A 901 -30.28 12.35 6.58
CA ASP A 901 -29.31 11.40 7.11
C ASP A 901 -29.43 10.03 6.40
N ILE A 902 -28.62 9.83 5.35
CA ILE A 902 -28.64 8.61 4.55
C ILE A 902 -28.01 7.41 5.27
N SER A 903 -27.27 7.61 6.36
CA SER A 903 -26.70 6.50 7.14
C SER A 903 -27.79 5.59 7.71
N LYS A 904 -28.99 6.15 7.95
CA LYS A 904 -30.20 5.43 8.39
C LYS A 904 -30.71 4.41 7.38
N LEU A 905 -30.29 4.48 6.12
CA LEU A 905 -30.62 3.46 5.11
C LEU A 905 -29.97 2.11 5.44
N ILE A 906 -28.83 2.13 6.15
CA ILE A 906 -28.11 0.93 6.58
C ILE A 906 -28.82 0.32 7.79
N THR A 907 -29.81 -0.53 7.51
CA THR A 907 -30.60 -1.16 8.57
C THR A 907 -29.94 -2.43 9.12
N HIS A 908 -29.05 -3.08 8.36
CA HIS A 908 -28.38 -4.30 8.80
C HIS A 908 -26.89 -4.30 8.45
N ARG A 909 -26.06 -4.75 9.41
CA ARG A 909 -24.61 -4.85 9.31
C ARG A 909 -24.17 -6.27 9.60
N PHE A 910 -23.28 -6.78 8.77
CA PHE A 910 -22.64 -8.08 8.92
C PHE A 910 -21.11 -7.88 8.93
N LEU A 911 -20.38 -8.70 9.69
CA LEU A 911 -18.94 -8.55 9.88
C LEU A 911 -18.19 -9.78 9.37
N GLY A 912 -17.16 -9.55 8.56
CA GLY A 912 -16.28 -10.57 7.99
C GLY A 912 -16.90 -11.30 6.80
N LEU A 913 -16.05 -11.88 5.97
CA LEU A 913 -16.47 -12.59 4.75
C LEU A 913 -17.38 -13.81 5.03
N ASP A 914 -17.17 -14.50 6.15
CA ASP A 914 -17.97 -15.69 6.51
C ASP A 914 -19.44 -15.37 6.78
N SER A 915 -19.77 -14.10 7.05
CA SER A 915 -21.13 -13.65 7.28
C SER A 915 -21.93 -13.38 6.00
N ILE A 916 -21.26 -13.36 4.83
CA ILE A 916 -21.85 -12.96 3.55
C ILE A 916 -23.04 -13.83 3.14
N PRO A 917 -23.03 -15.17 3.27
CA PRO A 917 -24.21 -15.98 2.93
C PRO A 917 -25.48 -15.56 3.68
N GLU A 918 -25.36 -15.19 4.97
CA GLU A 918 -26.49 -14.70 5.76
C GLU A 918 -26.86 -13.25 5.38
N ALA A 919 -25.88 -12.42 5.05
CA ALA A 919 -26.13 -11.06 4.56
C ALA A 919 -26.95 -11.07 3.26
N PHE A 920 -26.66 -11.98 2.32
CA PHE A 920 -27.46 -12.16 1.10
C PHE A 920 -28.88 -12.65 1.40
N LYS A 921 -29.05 -13.61 2.33
CA LYS A 921 -30.38 -14.05 2.77
C LYS A 921 -31.18 -12.92 3.42
N MET A 922 -30.53 -12.01 4.14
CA MET A 922 -31.16 -10.85 4.74
C MET A 922 -31.59 -9.82 3.68
N ALA A 923 -30.68 -9.48 2.77
CA ALA A 923 -30.92 -8.49 1.71
C ALA A 923 -32.07 -8.88 0.75
N GLY A 924 -32.40 -10.17 0.65
CA GLY A 924 -33.57 -10.64 -0.10
C GLY A 924 -34.92 -10.47 0.60
N ARG A 925 -34.97 -9.88 1.81
CA ARG A 925 -36.21 -9.73 2.60
C ARG A 925 -36.69 -8.28 2.61
N GLY A 926 -38.01 -8.08 2.77
CA GLY A 926 -38.59 -6.76 3.04
C GLY A 926 -38.54 -6.39 4.53
N VAL A 927 -38.67 -7.38 5.41
CA VAL A 927 -38.57 -7.26 6.87
C VAL A 927 -37.78 -8.43 7.45
N ASP A 928 -37.13 -8.20 8.58
CA ASP A 928 -36.38 -9.24 9.29
C ASP A 928 -37.31 -10.13 10.13
N LYS A 929 -36.74 -11.05 10.93
CA LYS A 929 -37.54 -11.95 11.79
C LYS A 929 -38.24 -11.23 12.96
N LYS A 930 -37.79 -10.03 13.33
CA LYS A 930 -38.35 -9.19 14.40
C LYS A 930 -39.40 -8.21 13.86
N GLY A 931 -39.55 -8.11 12.54
CA GLY A 931 -40.46 -7.19 11.88
C GLY A 931 -39.80 -5.84 11.53
N ASP A 932 -38.50 -5.71 11.74
CA ASP A 932 -37.72 -4.51 11.41
C ASP A 932 -37.51 -4.42 9.90
N LEU A 933 -37.48 -3.19 9.38
CA LEU A 933 -37.40 -2.94 7.95
C LEU A 933 -36.01 -3.27 7.40
N VAL A 934 -35.97 -3.98 6.27
CA VAL A 934 -34.73 -4.22 5.51
C VAL A 934 -34.70 -3.25 4.33
N LEU A 935 -33.77 -2.29 4.38
CA LEU A 935 -33.55 -1.29 3.33
C LEU A 935 -32.19 -1.48 2.66
N LYS A 936 -31.11 -1.40 3.44
CA LYS A 936 -29.74 -1.64 2.97
C LYS A 936 -29.00 -2.55 3.93
N VAL A 937 -28.36 -3.57 3.36
CA VAL A 937 -27.47 -4.50 4.07
C VAL A 937 -26.05 -4.18 3.65
N VAL A 938 -25.18 -3.98 4.65
CA VAL A 938 -23.75 -3.72 4.45
C VAL A 938 -22.95 -4.83 5.11
N VAL A 939 -21.91 -5.30 4.42
CA VAL A 939 -20.90 -6.20 4.95
C VAL A 939 -19.64 -5.40 5.22
N ASN A 940 -19.16 -5.44 6.46
CA ASN A 940 -17.89 -4.84 6.86
C ASN A 940 -16.80 -5.93 6.90
N ILE A 941 -15.67 -5.68 6.25
CA ILE A 941 -14.59 -6.67 6.00
C ILE A 941 -13.35 -6.36 6.84
#